data_AF-A0A9P9WMI0-F1
#
_entry.id   AF-A0A9P9WMI0-F1
#
_cell.length_a   1.000
_cell.length_b   1.000
_cell.length_c   1.000
_cell.angle_alpha   90.00
_cell.angle_beta   90.00
_cell.angle_gamma   90.00
#
_symmetry.space_group_name_H-M   'P 1'
#
loop_
_entity.id
_entity.type
_entity.pdbx_description
1 polymer ?
#
loop_
_entity_poly.entity_id
_entity_poly.type
_entity_poly.pdbx_seq_one_letter_code
_entity_poly.pdbx_strand_id
1 'polypeptide(L)'
;MHLVPKELDKLVISQLGFIAQKRLARGVKLNHSEATALIASNLQELIRDGAHTVADLMTLGSTMLGRRHVLPSVTSTLHEIQVEGTFPTGTYLVTVHNPIATEDGDLARALYGSFLPVPDPDLFPPAEAAAYEGPNQPGAVVAVRGKVALNEGRRRVRLRVTSKGDRPIQVGSHYHFIETNPLLEFDRKQAYGFRLDIPAGTSVRFEPGDTKTVTLVEIGGNKVIQGGNNLASGKVDLSRADEIIEKLQKAGFAHRPEPVGDASLISTYDIDRSAYLTMFGPTTGDRVRLGSTDLWIKVEKDLTTYGDECKFGGGKTLREGMGQATGRSDKEVLDMVVTNALIVDYTGIYKADIGVQDGVIVGIGKAGNPDVMDNVTEGMIVGSCTDVIAGEGKIITAGGLDSHIHFICPQQAYESIASGITTMLGGGVGPSAGTSATTCTPGANYTRQMLQACDELPLNIGITGKGNDSAPGALREQIIAGACGLKLHEDWGTTPAAIDSCLTVCDELDVQCLIHTDTLNESGYVESTIAAFKNRVIHTYHTEGAGGGHAPDIISVVEHPNVLPSSTNPTRPFTRNTLDEHLDMLMVCHHLSKNIPEDVAFAESRIRAETIAAEDVLHDLGAISMMSSDSQAMGRCGEVILRTWNTAHKNKVQRGTLKEDEGTGADNFRVKRYVSKYTVNPAVAQGMGHLIGSIQVGKLADLVVWDPAWFGTKPSLVVKSGLIAYAQMGDPNASIPTVQPIIARPMFAPMVPQTSILFVSEASISSGTVGKYGLRKRVEAVKNCRNISKKDMQFNDIMPKMKVDPEKYVVEADGMVCTAEPAESLPLSQQFYVY
;
A
#
# COMPACT_ATOMS: atom_id res chain seq x y z
N MET A 1 -18.61 -23.93 -27.24
CA MET A 1 -17.53 -22.95 -27.03
C MET A 1 -16.30 -23.61 -26.43
N HIS A 2 -16.38 -24.28 -25.27
CA HIS A 2 -15.23 -24.92 -24.60
C HIS A 2 -14.13 -23.92 -24.18
N LEU A 3 -14.53 -22.73 -23.73
CA LEU A 3 -13.61 -21.66 -23.33
C LEU A 3 -12.75 -22.10 -22.14
N VAL A 4 -11.44 -21.91 -22.25
CA VAL A 4 -10.49 -22.03 -21.13
C VAL A 4 -10.36 -20.68 -20.39
N PRO A 5 -9.87 -20.63 -19.13
CA PRO A 5 -9.92 -19.41 -18.31
C PRO A 5 -9.34 -18.15 -18.97
N LYS A 6 -8.24 -18.27 -19.71
CA LYS A 6 -7.64 -17.11 -20.43
C LYS A 6 -8.57 -16.50 -21.48
N GLU A 7 -9.48 -17.27 -22.08
CA GLU A 7 -10.45 -16.72 -23.05
C GLU A 7 -11.52 -15.90 -22.34
N LEU A 8 -11.88 -16.26 -21.10
CA LEU A 8 -12.78 -15.45 -20.27
C LEU A 8 -12.12 -14.12 -19.90
N ASP A 9 -10.84 -14.14 -19.49
CA ASP A 9 -10.05 -12.93 -19.23
C ASP A 9 -9.96 -12.03 -20.47
N LYS A 10 -9.72 -12.60 -21.66
CA LYS A 10 -9.68 -11.82 -22.92
C LYS A 10 -11.05 -11.25 -23.31
N LEU A 11 -12.16 -11.92 -22.98
CA LEU A 11 -13.51 -11.36 -23.13
C LEU A 11 -13.77 -10.19 -22.15
N VAL A 12 -13.23 -10.22 -20.92
CA VAL A 12 -13.38 -9.10 -19.96
C VAL A 12 -12.70 -7.83 -20.50
N ILE A 13 -11.47 -7.92 -21.00
CA ILE A 13 -10.80 -6.73 -21.56
C ILE A 13 -11.39 -6.30 -22.91
N SER A 14 -11.87 -7.22 -23.74
CA SER A 14 -12.61 -6.88 -24.97
C SER A 14 -13.87 -6.06 -24.66
N GLN A 15 -14.66 -6.49 -23.66
CA GLN A 15 -15.84 -5.74 -23.21
C GLN A 15 -15.50 -4.33 -22.69
N LEU A 16 -14.41 -4.18 -21.93
CA LEU A 16 -13.94 -2.86 -21.48
C LEU A 16 -13.39 -2.02 -22.65
N GLY A 17 -12.70 -2.63 -23.61
CA GLY A 17 -12.25 -2.00 -24.85
C GLY A 17 -13.43 -1.43 -25.65
N PHE A 18 -14.49 -2.21 -25.84
CA PHE A 18 -15.71 -1.73 -26.51
C PHE A 18 -16.44 -0.63 -25.70
N ILE A 19 -16.41 -0.67 -24.36
CA ILE A 19 -16.92 0.43 -23.51
C ILE A 19 -16.08 1.70 -23.73
N ALA A 20 -14.75 1.58 -23.77
CA ALA A 20 -13.84 2.69 -24.05
C ALA A 20 -14.03 3.25 -25.46
N GLN A 21 -14.21 2.41 -26.48
CA GLN A 21 -14.56 2.83 -27.84
C GLN A 21 -15.88 3.63 -27.88
N LYS A 22 -16.93 3.17 -27.17
CA LYS A 22 -18.20 3.92 -27.01
C LYS A 22 -18.08 5.21 -26.21
N ARG A 23 -17.04 5.36 -25.37
CA ARG A 23 -16.71 6.60 -24.66
C ARG A 23 -15.96 7.56 -25.60
N LEU A 24 -14.96 7.07 -26.31
CA LEU A 24 -14.19 7.81 -27.32
C LEU A 24 -15.06 8.34 -28.47
N ALA A 25 -15.93 7.50 -29.04
CA ALA A 25 -16.82 7.85 -30.15
C ALA A 25 -17.86 8.95 -29.83
N ARG A 26 -17.91 9.46 -28.59
CA ARG A 26 -18.71 10.62 -28.18
C ARG A 26 -17.91 11.74 -27.49
N GLY A 27 -16.59 11.78 -27.68
CA GLY A 27 -15.73 12.85 -27.17
C GLY A 27 -15.21 12.69 -25.73
N VAL A 28 -15.38 11.52 -25.10
CA VAL A 28 -14.82 11.31 -23.74
C VAL A 28 -13.32 11.05 -23.84
N LYS A 29 -12.52 11.87 -23.15
CA LYS A 29 -11.09 11.62 -22.93
C LYS A 29 -10.89 10.44 -21.99
N LEU A 30 -10.23 9.40 -22.49
CA LEU A 30 -10.11 8.12 -21.79
C LEU A 30 -9.10 8.16 -20.63
N ASN A 31 -9.42 7.48 -19.53
CA ASN A 31 -8.51 7.24 -18.42
C ASN A 31 -7.54 6.07 -18.70
N HIS A 32 -6.64 5.78 -17.76
CA HIS A 32 -5.61 4.76 -17.93
C HIS A 32 -6.18 3.37 -18.24
N SER A 33 -7.23 2.96 -17.51
CA SER A 33 -7.85 1.63 -17.67
C SER A 33 -8.55 1.50 -19.02
N GLU A 34 -9.22 2.57 -19.46
CA GLU A 34 -9.95 2.63 -20.72
C GLU A 34 -9.02 2.67 -21.94
N ALA A 35 -7.99 3.51 -21.90
CA ALA A 35 -6.98 3.60 -22.96
C ALA A 35 -6.23 2.28 -23.12
N THR A 36 -5.86 1.64 -22.00
CA THR A 36 -5.24 0.30 -21.99
C THR A 36 -6.15 -0.74 -22.63
N ALA A 37 -7.42 -0.80 -22.21
CA ALA A 37 -8.36 -1.80 -22.71
C ALA A 37 -8.73 -1.60 -24.18
N LEU A 38 -8.87 -0.35 -24.64
CA LEU A 38 -9.12 -0.04 -26.06
C LEU A 38 -7.97 -0.53 -26.94
N ILE A 39 -6.73 -0.14 -26.61
CA ILE A 39 -5.55 -0.53 -27.40
C ILE A 39 -5.36 -2.04 -27.32
N ALA A 40 -5.48 -2.64 -26.13
CA ALA A 40 -5.36 -4.09 -25.96
C ALA A 40 -6.42 -4.87 -26.75
N SER A 41 -7.69 -4.43 -26.76
CA SER A 41 -8.76 -5.07 -27.53
C SER A 41 -8.53 -4.94 -29.04
N ASN A 42 -8.17 -3.76 -29.54
CA ASN A 42 -7.88 -3.57 -30.96
C ASN A 42 -6.69 -4.41 -31.43
N LEU A 43 -5.66 -4.58 -30.59
CA LEU A 43 -4.56 -5.48 -30.88
C LEU A 43 -5.02 -6.94 -30.97
N GLN A 44 -5.95 -7.40 -30.11
CA GLN A 44 -6.51 -8.76 -30.22
C GLN A 44 -7.27 -8.97 -31.54
N GLU A 45 -8.08 -8.00 -31.99
CA GLU A 45 -8.77 -8.08 -33.29
C GLU A 45 -7.76 -8.11 -34.46
N LEU A 46 -6.75 -7.22 -34.46
CA LEU A 46 -5.74 -7.18 -35.52
C LEU A 46 -4.82 -8.43 -35.52
N ILE A 47 -4.62 -9.08 -34.37
CA ILE A 47 -3.99 -10.42 -34.28
C ILE A 47 -4.91 -11.48 -34.89
N ARG A 48 -6.22 -11.42 -34.56
CA ARG A 48 -7.24 -12.35 -35.04
C ARG A 48 -7.42 -12.28 -36.56
N ASP A 49 -7.27 -11.13 -37.19
CA ASP A 49 -7.26 -10.98 -38.65
C ASP A 49 -6.08 -11.69 -39.31
N GLY A 50 -4.95 -11.85 -38.60
CA GLY A 50 -3.76 -12.53 -39.10
C GLY A 50 -3.00 -11.78 -40.20
N ALA A 51 -3.37 -10.53 -40.49
CA ALA A 51 -2.76 -9.70 -41.54
C ALA A 51 -1.48 -8.97 -41.10
N HIS A 52 -1.14 -9.00 -39.80
CA HIS A 52 -0.03 -8.25 -39.21
C HIS A 52 0.93 -9.15 -38.42
N THR A 53 2.22 -8.81 -38.46
CA THR A 53 3.24 -9.41 -37.59
C THR A 53 3.25 -8.75 -36.22
N VAL A 54 3.94 -9.36 -35.24
CA VAL A 54 4.19 -8.74 -33.94
C VAL A 54 4.79 -7.33 -34.09
N ALA A 55 5.78 -7.14 -34.97
CA ALA A 55 6.46 -5.85 -35.14
C ALA A 55 5.55 -4.76 -35.74
N ASP A 56 4.64 -5.13 -36.64
CA ASP A 56 3.63 -4.21 -37.16
C ASP A 56 2.70 -3.74 -36.04
N LEU A 57 2.25 -4.67 -35.20
CA LEU A 57 1.31 -4.41 -34.10
C LEU A 57 1.94 -3.58 -32.96
N MET A 58 3.22 -3.80 -32.64
CA MET A 58 3.99 -2.94 -31.74
C MET A 58 3.95 -1.47 -32.19
N THR A 59 4.02 -1.25 -33.51
CA THR A 59 3.98 0.10 -34.11
C THR A 59 2.55 0.66 -34.19
N LEU A 60 1.60 -0.15 -34.66
CA LEU A 60 0.19 0.24 -34.82
C LEU A 60 -0.47 0.64 -33.50
N GLY A 61 -0.17 -0.07 -32.40
CA GLY A 61 -0.70 0.25 -31.08
C GLY A 61 -0.37 1.67 -30.62
N SER A 62 0.85 2.16 -30.89
CA SER A 62 1.27 3.54 -30.56
C SER A 62 0.66 4.63 -31.46
N THR A 63 -0.18 4.26 -32.43
CA THR A 63 -0.88 5.22 -33.30
C THR A 63 -2.36 5.40 -32.97
N MET A 64 -2.96 4.55 -32.12
CA MET A 64 -4.42 4.56 -31.93
C MET A 64 -4.91 5.76 -31.12
N LEU A 65 -4.20 6.13 -30.04
CA LEU A 65 -4.57 7.23 -29.15
C LEU A 65 -3.44 8.25 -29.05
N GLY A 66 -3.80 9.53 -29.10
CA GLY A 66 -2.91 10.64 -28.84
C GLY A 66 -3.29 11.37 -27.55
N ARG A 67 -2.45 12.30 -27.10
CA ARG A 67 -2.63 13.07 -25.86
C ARG A 67 -3.99 13.78 -25.77
N ARG A 68 -4.56 14.22 -26.89
CA ARG A 68 -5.89 14.85 -26.94
C ARG A 68 -7.04 13.89 -26.58
N HIS A 69 -6.84 12.59 -26.79
CA HIS A 69 -7.86 11.53 -26.65
C HIS A 69 -7.90 10.88 -25.26
N VAL A 70 -6.98 11.27 -24.36
CA VAL A 70 -6.82 10.69 -23.02
C VAL A 70 -6.78 11.79 -21.95
N LEU A 71 -6.96 11.40 -20.68
CA LEU A 71 -6.66 12.29 -19.55
C LEU A 71 -5.14 12.52 -19.46
N PRO A 72 -4.65 13.71 -19.05
CA PRO A 72 -3.22 14.02 -19.02
C PRO A 72 -2.37 13.01 -18.23
N SER A 73 -2.91 12.48 -17.12
CA SER A 73 -2.29 11.44 -16.28
C SER A 73 -2.03 10.11 -17.02
N VAL A 74 -2.67 9.84 -18.16
CA VAL A 74 -2.40 8.62 -18.94
C VAL A 74 -1.02 8.72 -19.59
N THR A 75 -0.59 9.92 -20.00
CA THR A 75 0.72 10.15 -20.65
C THR A 75 1.92 9.81 -19.75
N SER A 76 1.71 9.87 -18.43
CA SER A 76 2.72 9.67 -17.38
C SER A 76 2.54 8.37 -16.59
N THR A 77 1.54 7.55 -16.92
CA THR A 77 1.29 6.26 -16.26
C THR A 77 1.25 5.09 -17.26
N LEU A 78 0.89 5.32 -18.51
CA LEU A 78 0.72 4.27 -19.54
C LEU A 78 1.94 4.23 -20.48
N HIS A 79 3.09 3.80 -19.93
CA HIS A 79 4.35 3.70 -20.67
C HIS A 79 4.48 2.43 -21.53
N GLU A 80 3.69 1.39 -21.24
CA GLU A 80 3.78 0.09 -21.90
C GLU A 80 2.42 -0.62 -21.87
N ILE A 81 2.06 -1.31 -22.97
CA ILE A 81 0.93 -2.24 -23.03
C ILE A 81 1.45 -3.57 -23.57
N GLN A 82 1.14 -4.66 -22.89
CA GLN A 82 1.53 -6.02 -23.28
C GLN A 82 0.27 -6.87 -23.49
N VAL A 83 0.17 -7.53 -24.64
CA VAL A 83 -0.93 -8.46 -24.96
C VAL A 83 -0.41 -9.74 -25.59
N GLU A 84 -1.02 -10.87 -25.24
CA GLU A 84 -0.85 -12.12 -25.98
C GLU A 84 -2.15 -12.50 -26.69
N GLY A 85 -2.05 -12.78 -27.98
CA GLY A 85 -3.15 -13.23 -28.84
C GLY A 85 -2.71 -14.36 -29.76
N THR A 86 -3.68 -15.06 -30.35
CA THR A 86 -3.43 -16.22 -31.21
C THR A 86 -3.33 -15.80 -32.68
N PHE A 87 -2.09 -15.62 -33.14
CA PHE A 87 -1.76 -15.43 -34.56
C PHE A 87 -1.97 -16.76 -35.34
N PRO A 88 -2.00 -16.72 -36.68
CA PRO A 88 -2.01 -17.93 -37.52
C PRO A 88 -0.87 -18.93 -37.25
N THR A 89 0.22 -18.48 -36.60
CA THR A 89 1.42 -19.26 -36.24
C THR A 89 1.51 -19.61 -34.75
N GLY A 90 0.46 -19.37 -33.95
CA GLY A 90 0.43 -19.63 -32.50
C GLY A 90 0.25 -18.38 -31.64
N THR A 91 0.40 -18.52 -30.32
CA THR A 91 0.31 -17.39 -29.37
C THR A 91 1.65 -16.64 -29.28
N TYR A 92 1.63 -15.32 -29.42
CA TYR A 92 2.82 -14.46 -29.26
C TYR A 92 2.48 -13.19 -28.49
N LEU A 93 3.50 -12.67 -27.78
CA LEU A 93 3.48 -11.39 -27.09
C LEU A 93 3.66 -10.22 -28.08
N VAL A 94 2.80 -9.21 -27.97
CA VAL A 94 2.96 -7.89 -28.57
C VAL A 94 3.16 -6.87 -27.43
N THR A 95 4.20 -6.06 -27.55
CA THR A 95 4.55 -5.03 -26.57
C THR A 95 4.58 -3.65 -27.22
N VAL A 96 3.62 -2.79 -26.86
CA VAL A 96 3.53 -1.40 -27.33
C VAL A 96 4.19 -0.51 -26.29
N HIS A 97 5.38 0.03 -26.61
CA HIS A 97 6.06 1.02 -25.78
C HIS A 97 5.56 2.43 -26.12
N ASN A 98 5.36 3.27 -25.10
CA ASN A 98 4.85 4.63 -25.19
C ASN A 98 3.60 4.77 -26.09
N PRO A 99 2.50 4.03 -25.79
CA PRO A 99 1.29 3.98 -26.63
C PRO A 99 0.63 5.33 -26.93
N ILE A 100 0.88 6.37 -26.11
CA ILE A 100 0.40 7.75 -26.33
C ILE A 100 1.55 8.62 -26.87
N ALA A 101 1.94 8.38 -28.13
CA ALA A 101 3.14 9.00 -28.73
C ALA A 101 2.90 10.37 -29.40
N THR A 102 1.66 10.70 -29.75
CA THR A 102 1.26 11.87 -30.57
C THR A 102 0.30 12.81 -29.82
N GLU A 103 -0.05 13.99 -30.36
CA GLU A 103 -1.22 14.74 -29.87
C GLU A 103 -2.52 14.10 -30.34
N ASP A 104 -2.61 13.85 -31.66
CA ASP A 104 -3.73 13.19 -32.33
C ASP A 104 -3.37 11.74 -32.67
N GLY A 105 -4.24 10.81 -32.29
CA GLY A 105 -4.18 9.40 -32.71
C GLY A 105 -5.12 9.12 -33.89
N ASP A 106 -4.90 8.01 -34.58
CA ASP A 106 -5.77 7.51 -35.63
C ASP A 106 -7.06 6.92 -35.02
N LEU A 107 -8.11 7.74 -34.98
CA LEU A 107 -9.40 7.35 -34.42
C LEU A 107 -10.14 6.28 -35.24
N ALA A 108 -9.81 6.09 -36.52
CA ALA A 108 -10.34 4.98 -37.31
C ALA A 108 -9.70 3.64 -36.90
N ARG A 109 -8.41 3.63 -36.56
CA ARG A 109 -7.75 2.49 -35.89
C ARG A 109 -8.23 2.30 -34.45
N ALA A 110 -8.45 3.38 -33.71
CA ALA A 110 -8.96 3.31 -32.32
C ALA A 110 -10.35 2.67 -32.23
N LEU A 111 -11.18 2.84 -33.26
CA LEU A 111 -12.53 2.30 -33.37
C LEU A 111 -12.62 1.07 -34.29
N TYR A 112 -11.49 0.42 -34.61
CA TYR A 112 -11.46 -0.79 -35.41
C TYR A 112 -12.34 -1.90 -34.82
N GLY A 113 -12.99 -2.70 -35.67
CA GLY A 113 -13.95 -3.74 -35.28
C GLY A 113 -15.27 -3.26 -34.65
N SER A 114 -15.35 -2.01 -34.16
CA SER A 114 -16.47 -1.55 -33.34
C SER A 114 -17.75 -1.18 -34.09
N PHE A 115 -17.63 -0.88 -35.39
CA PHE A 115 -18.67 -0.29 -36.25
C PHE A 115 -19.26 1.04 -35.73
N LEU A 116 -18.59 1.71 -34.79
CA LEU A 116 -18.95 3.04 -34.32
C LEU A 116 -18.50 4.12 -35.33
N PRO A 117 -19.21 5.26 -35.43
CA PRO A 117 -18.76 6.38 -36.23
C PRO A 117 -17.46 6.97 -35.64
N VAL A 118 -16.54 7.37 -36.51
CA VAL A 118 -15.36 8.15 -36.11
C VAL A 118 -15.84 9.54 -35.68
N PRO A 119 -15.53 9.99 -34.44
CA PRO A 119 -15.97 11.29 -33.94
C PRO A 119 -15.20 12.43 -34.62
N ASP A 120 -15.79 13.63 -34.58
CA ASP A 120 -15.12 14.84 -35.03
C ASP A 120 -13.92 15.18 -34.12
N PRO A 121 -12.71 15.47 -34.66
CA PRO A 121 -11.55 15.86 -33.86
C PRO A 121 -11.77 17.09 -32.96
N ASP A 122 -12.70 17.98 -33.29
CA ASP A 122 -13.00 19.17 -32.47
C ASP A 122 -13.70 18.81 -31.14
N LEU A 123 -14.22 17.58 -30.99
CA LEU A 123 -14.68 17.06 -29.70
C LEU A 123 -13.53 16.83 -28.69
N PHE A 124 -12.28 16.87 -29.14
CA PHE A 124 -11.08 16.66 -28.32
C PHE A 124 -10.19 17.91 -28.29
N PRO A 125 -10.60 19.00 -27.62
CA PRO A 125 -9.74 20.17 -27.46
C PRO A 125 -8.46 19.79 -26.69
N PRO A 126 -7.28 20.36 -27.02
CA PRO A 126 -6.05 20.11 -26.29
C PRO A 126 -6.19 20.49 -24.81
N ALA A 127 -5.52 19.75 -23.93
CA ALA A 127 -5.41 20.14 -22.52
C ALA A 127 -4.33 21.21 -22.35
N GLU A 128 -4.42 22.00 -21.27
CA GLU A 128 -3.42 23.02 -20.95
C GLU A 128 -2.03 22.41 -20.74
N ALA A 129 -0.99 23.11 -21.19
CA ALA A 129 0.39 22.62 -21.13
C ALA A 129 0.83 22.25 -19.69
N ALA A 130 0.36 23.02 -18.69
CA ALA A 130 0.63 22.78 -17.27
C ALA A 130 0.15 21.38 -16.79
N ALA A 131 -0.90 20.83 -17.39
CA ALA A 131 -1.42 19.50 -17.03
C ALA A 131 -0.49 18.35 -17.42
N TYR A 132 0.50 18.59 -18.28
CA TYR A 132 1.54 17.62 -18.68
C TYR A 132 2.90 17.86 -17.98
N GLU A 133 3.02 18.90 -17.14
CA GLU A 133 4.27 19.15 -16.41
C GLU A 133 4.57 18.03 -15.41
N GLY A 134 5.85 17.66 -15.31
CA GLY A 134 6.33 16.54 -14.49
C GLY A 134 5.81 16.54 -13.04
N PRO A 135 5.89 17.66 -12.28
CA PRO A 135 5.37 17.73 -10.91
C PRO A 135 3.86 17.51 -10.79
N ASN A 136 3.09 17.81 -11.84
CA ASN A 136 1.63 17.70 -11.83
C ASN A 136 1.13 16.29 -12.18
N GLN A 137 2.04 15.37 -12.55
CA GLN A 137 1.72 13.98 -12.85
C GLN A 137 1.45 13.16 -11.56
N PRO A 138 0.71 12.04 -11.65
CA PRO A 138 0.54 11.16 -10.50
C PRO A 138 1.88 10.52 -10.10
N GLY A 139 2.17 10.42 -8.82
CA GLY A 139 3.39 9.75 -8.34
C GLY A 139 4.71 10.49 -8.63
N ALA A 140 4.65 11.73 -9.11
CA ALA A 140 5.80 12.51 -9.54
C ALA A 140 6.90 12.60 -8.46
N VAL A 141 8.17 12.47 -8.86
CA VAL A 141 9.32 12.55 -7.95
C VAL A 141 10.21 13.74 -8.30
N VAL A 142 10.44 14.62 -7.32
CA VAL A 142 11.32 15.78 -7.43
C VAL A 142 12.60 15.49 -6.64
N ALA A 143 13.66 15.13 -7.38
CA ALA A 143 14.99 14.91 -6.82
C ALA A 143 15.63 16.21 -6.32
N VAL A 144 16.43 16.13 -5.26
CA VAL A 144 17.39 17.20 -4.92
C VAL A 144 18.46 17.30 -6.01
N ARG A 145 18.85 18.51 -6.40
CA ARG A 145 19.93 18.73 -7.38
C ARG A 145 21.28 18.37 -6.77
N GLY A 146 22.05 17.51 -7.44
CA GLY A 146 23.38 17.10 -7.04
C GLY A 146 23.72 15.67 -7.47
N LYS A 147 24.75 15.12 -6.85
CA LYS A 147 25.18 13.73 -7.02
C LYS A 147 25.15 12.97 -5.69
N VAL A 148 25.24 11.65 -5.77
CA VAL A 148 25.42 10.74 -4.64
C VAL A 148 26.78 10.07 -4.80
N ALA A 149 27.65 10.21 -3.80
CA ALA A 149 28.94 9.54 -3.75
C ALA A 149 28.73 8.06 -3.38
N LEU A 150 29.31 7.15 -4.17
CA LEU A 150 29.19 5.69 -3.95
C LEU A 150 30.47 5.13 -3.30
N ASN A 151 30.30 4.16 -2.39
CA ASN A 151 31.39 3.42 -1.77
C ASN A 151 32.44 4.36 -1.12
N GLU A 152 31.98 5.42 -0.44
CA GLU A 152 32.83 6.43 0.18
C GLU A 152 33.77 5.82 1.25
N GLY A 153 34.94 6.42 1.46
CA GLY A 153 35.96 5.95 2.43
C GLY A 153 36.69 4.64 2.06
N ARG A 154 36.16 3.82 1.15
CA ARG A 154 36.80 2.55 0.73
C ARG A 154 37.99 2.76 -0.20
N ARG A 155 39.01 1.89 -0.06
CA ARG A 155 40.20 1.87 -0.93
C ARG A 155 39.84 1.56 -2.38
N ARG A 156 40.57 2.15 -3.32
CA ARG A 156 40.34 2.01 -4.76
C ARG A 156 41.63 1.66 -5.51
N VAL A 157 41.48 0.90 -6.59
CA VAL A 157 42.53 0.64 -7.58
C VAL A 157 41.96 0.82 -8.98
N ARG A 158 42.83 1.06 -9.98
CA ARG A 158 42.41 1.20 -11.38
C ARG A 158 43.26 0.27 -12.24
N LEU A 159 42.63 -0.72 -12.86
CA LEU A 159 43.31 -1.78 -13.62
C LEU A 159 42.89 -1.77 -15.09
N ARG A 160 43.83 -2.10 -15.97
CA ARG A 160 43.55 -2.40 -17.38
C ARG A 160 43.12 -3.86 -17.48
N VAL A 161 41.96 -4.09 -18.09
CA VAL A 161 41.39 -5.43 -18.27
C VAL A 161 41.22 -5.70 -19.77
N THR A 162 41.88 -6.75 -20.27
CA THR A 162 41.81 -7.20 -21.66
C THR A 162 41.09 -8.54 -21.78
N SER A 163 40.08 -8.61 -22.64
CA SER A 163 39.40 -9.85 -23.01
C SER A 163 40.24 -10.64 -24.02
N LYS A 164 40.66 -11.84 -23.62
CA LYS A 164 41.23 -12.88 -24.50
C LYS A 164 40.18 -13.92 -24.90
N GLY A 165 38.90 -13.65 -24.64
CA GLY A 165 37.78 -14.51 -24.98
C GLY A 165 37.34 -14.40 -26.44
N ASP A 166 36.73 -15.47 -26.93
CA ASP A 166 36.01 -15.58 -28.20
C ASP A 166 34.53 -15.16 -28.09
N ARG A 167 34.05 -14.92 -26.87
CA ARG A 167 32.67 -14.54 -26.52
C ARG A 167 32.67 -13.34 -25.57
N PRO A 168 31.57 -12.55 -25.53
CA PRO A 168 31.42 -11.46 -24.57
C PRO A 168 31.43 -11.93 -23.12
N ILE A 169 32.06 -11.13 -22.25
CA ILE A 169 32.14 -11.34 -20.80
C ILE A 169 31.57 -10.10 -20.12
N GLN A 170 30.69 -10.27 -19.14
CA GLN A 170 29.99 -9.17 -18.47
C GLN A 170 30.03 -9.38 -16.95
N VAL A 171 30.59 -8.40 -16.23
CA VAL A 171 30.91 -8.50 -14.80
C VAL A 171 30.03 -7.53 -14.01
N GLY A 172 29.19 -8.07 -13.13
CA GLY A 172 28.30 -7.31 -12.26
C GLY A 172 29.03 -6.57 -11.13
N SER A 173 28.47 -5.46 -10.66
CA SER A 173 29.09 -4.52 -9.71
C SER A 173 29.67 -5.18 -8.46
N HIS A 174 28.95 -6.14 -7.88
CA HIS A 174 29.31 -6.83 -6.64
C HIS A 174 30.09 -8.13 -6.82
N TYR A 175 30.49 -8.48 -8.05
CA TYR A 175 31.27 -9.70 -8.29
C TYR A 175 32.73 -9.53 -7.81
N HIS A 176 33.23 -10.49 -7.03
CA HIS A 176 34.63 -10.53 -6.57
C HIS A 176 35.59 -10.51 -7.77
N PHE A 177 36.30 -9.40 -7.98
CA PHE A 177 36.89 -9.15 -9.29
C PHE A 177 38.01 -10.12 -9.65
N ILE A 178 38.75 -10.60 -8.64
CA ILE A 178 39.75 -11.67 -8.77
C ILE A 178 39.19 -13.00 -9.28
N GLU A 179 37.92 -13.33 -8.99
CA GLU A 179 37.24 -14.57 -9.40
C GLU A 179 36.71 -14.52 -10.84
N THR A 180 36.82 -13.38 -11.54
CA THR A 180 36.21 -13.20 -12.87
C THR A 180 36.79 -14.15 -13.92
N ASN A 181 36.02 -14.38 -15.00
CA ASN A 181 36.31 -15.35 -16.08
C ASN A 181 37.82 -15.48 -16.41
N PRO A 182 38.36 -16.71 -16.55
CA PRO A 182 39.78 -16.96 -16.84
C PRO A 182 40.37 -16.16 -18.00
N LEU A 183 39.55 -15.84 -19.01
CA LEU A 183 39.97 -15.18 -20.25
C LEU A 183 40.02 -13.64 -20.14
N LEU A 184 39.72 -13.06 -18.97
CA LEU A 184 40.07 -11.66 -18.67
C LEU A 184 41.50 -11.59 -18.12
N GLU A 185 42.41 -10.91 -18.84
CA GLU A 185 43.77 -10.61 -18.39
C GLU A 185 43.82 -9.24 -17.70
N PHE A 186 44.31 -9.22 -16.46
CA PHE A 186 44.56 -8.04 -15.62
C PHE A 186 45.42 -8.41 -14.41
N ASP A 187 45.75 -7.44 -13.56
CA ASP A 187 46.44 -7.70 -12.29
C ASP A 187 45.48 -8.28 -11.23
N ARG A 188 45.32 -9.61 -11.28
CA ARG A 188 44.56 -10.37 -10.28
C ARG A 188 45.06 -10.20 -8.84
N LYS A 189 46.32 -9.79 -8.60
CA LYS A 189 46.85 -9.58 -7.24
C LYS A 189 46.33 -8.26 -6.67
N GLN A 190 46.33 -7.19 -7.49
CA GLN A 190 45.72 -5.91 -7.11
C GLN A 190 44.19 -5.97 -7.02
N ALA A 191 43.53 -6.92 -7.69
CA ALA A 191 42.09 -7.15 -7.60
C ALA A 191 41.65 -8.00 -6.37
N TYR A 192 42.57 -8.50 -5.54
CA TYR A 192 42.23 -9.37 -4.41
C TYR A 192 41.53 -8.59 -3.29
N GLY A 193 40.27 -8.94 -3.00
CA GLY A 193 39.41 -8.21 -2.06
C GLY A 193 38.70 -6.98 -2.65
N PHE A 194 38.66 -6.85 -3.98
CA PHE A 194 38.01 -5.75 -4.68
C PHE A 194 36.83 -6.21 -5.57
N ARG A 195 35.87 -5.31 -5.76
CA ARG A 195 34.74 -5.40 -6.71
C ARG A 195 34.72 -4.16 -7.62
N LEU A 196 33.82 -4.08 -8.60
CA LEU A 196 33.72 -2.89 -9.47
C LEU A 196 33.19 -1.68 -8.68
N ASP A 197 33.77 -0.49 -8.92
CA ASP A 197 33.30 0.78 -8.37
C ASP A 197 32.30 1.43 -9.34
N ILE A 198 31.11 0.82 -9.42
CA ILE A 198 30.00 1.22 -10.28
C ILE A 198 28.68 1.08 -9.52
N PRO A 199 27.57 1.70 -9.95
CA PRO A 199 26.28 1.63 -9.25
C PRO A 199 25.80 0.19 -9.01
N ALA A 200 25.20 -0.07 -7.84
CA ALA A 200 24.72 -1.39 -7.46
C ALA A 200 23.73 -1.95 -8.50
N GLY A 201 23.80 -3.26 -8.74
CA GLY A 201 23.05 -3.91 -9.81
C GLY A 201 23.48 -3.64 -11.26
N THR A 202 24.46 -2.75 -11.55
CA THR A 202 25.01 -2.57 -12.92
C THR A 202 26.16 -3.53 -13.23
N SER A 203 26.73 -3.46 -14.44
CA SER A 203 27.81 -4.33 -14.90
C SER A 203 28.70 -3.67 -15.96
N VAL A 204 29.99 -4.01 -16.01
CA VAL A 204 30.89 -3.68 -17.14
C VAL A 204 30.92 -4.86 -18.12
N ARG A 205 30.81 -4.56 -19.41
CA ARG A 205 30.83 -5.55 -20.51
C ARG A 205 32.11 -5.44 -21.34
N PHE A 206 32.66 -6.59 -21.71
CA PHE A 206 33.84 -6.76 -22.56
C PHE A 206 33.47 -7.68 -23.73
N GLU A 207 33.61 -7.20 -24.96
CA GLU A 207 33.49 -8.01 -26.17
C GLU A 207 34.78 -8.85 -26.42
N PRO A 208 34.80 -9.77 -27.40
CA PRO A 208 36.02 -10.46 -27.80
C PRO A 208 37.14 -9.47 -28.19
N GLY A 209 38.30 -9.56 -27.55
CA GLY A 209 39.45 -8.66 -27.78
C GLY A 209 39.35 -7.28 -27.12
N ASP A 210 38.24 -6.92 -26.46
CA ASP A 210 38.08 -5.62 -25.80
C ASP A 210 39.20 -5.34 -24.78
N THR A 211 39.58 -4.08 -24.63
CA THR A 211 40.43 -3.64 -23.52
C THR A 211 39.83 -2.40 -22.88
N LYS A 212 39.50 -2.46 -21.59
CA LYS A 212 38.88 -1.37 -20.84
C LYS A 212 39.59 -1.18 -19.50
N THR A 213 39.80 0.07 -19.12
CA THR A 213 40.33 0.42 -17.80
C THR A 213 39.16 0.59 -16.85
N VAL A 214 39.17 -0.15 -15.74
CA VAL A 214 38.09 -0.13 -14.74
C VAL A 214 38.61 0.38 -13.39
N THR A 215 37.76 1.12 -12.68
CA THR A 215 37.98 1.40 -11.25
C THR A 215 37.36 0.26 -10.43
N LEU A 216 38.14 -0.26 -9.49
CA LEU A 216 37.68 -1.23 -8.50
C LEU A 216 37.70 -0.58 -7.11
N VAL A 217 36.80 -1.01 -6.24
CA VAL A 217 36.69 -0.60 -4.83
C VAL A 217 36.72 -1.83 -3.93
N GLU A 218 37.33 -1.69 -2.76
CA GLU A 218 37.44 -2.77 -1.78
C GLU A 218 36.05 -3.24 -1.30
N ILE A 219 35.90 -4.52 -0.99
CA ILE A 219 34.69 -5.04 -0.31
C ILE A 219 34.61 -4.52 1.13
N GLY A 220 33.39 -4.35 1.64
CA GLY A 220 33.11 -3.93 3.02
C GLY A 220 33.02 -5.11 4.00
N GLY A 221 32.52 -4.82 5.21
CA GLY A 221 32.14 -5.82 6.20
C GLY A 221 33.31 -6.65 6.73
N ASN A 222 33.11 -7.96 6.91
CA ASN A 222 34.13 -8.87 7.41
C ASN A 222 35.31 -9.10 6.42
N LYS A 223 35.14 -8.65 5.16
CA LYS A 223 36.05 -8.85 4.03
C LYS A 223 36.38 -10.33 3.81
N VAL A 224 35.36 -11.13 3.54
CA VAL A 224 35.46 -12.57 3.26
C VAL A 224 34.95 -12.85 1.85
N ILE A 225 35.80 -13.43 1.00
CA ILE A 225 35.45 -13.87 -0.34
C ILE A 225 34.83 -15.27 -0.25
N GLN A 226 33.67 -15.45 -0.87
CA GLN A 226 33.04 -16.75 -1.12
C GLN A 226 32.47 -16.78 -2.54
N GLY A 227 32.13 -17.97 -3.05
CA GLY A 227 31.53 -18.13 -4.37
C GLY A 227 32.51 -17.97 -5.54
N GLY A 228 31.98 -17.52 -6.68
CA GLY A 228 32.77 -17.29 -7.88
C GLY A 228 33.28 -18.59 -8.51
N ASN A 229 34.60 -18.72 -8.69
CA ASN A 229 35.26 -19.98 -9.05
C ASN A 229 35.89 -20.69 -7.83
N ASN A 230 35.67 -20.17 -6.61
CA ASN A 230 36.14 -20.73 -5.34
C ASN A 230 37.69 -20.85 -5.25
N LEU A 231 38.41 -19.89 -5.86
CA LEU A 231 39.87 -19.93 -5.93
C LEU A 231 40.54 -19.04 -4.87
N ALA A 232 40.01 -17.85 -4.62
CA ALA A 232 40.51 -16.84 -3.68
C ALA A 232 39.79 -16.83 -2.31
N SER A 233 38.92 -17.81 -2.06
CA SER A 233 37.99 -17.87 -0.92
C SER A 233 38.63 -17.75 0.47
N GLY A 234 37.79 -17.33 1.43
CA GLY A 234 38.15 -17.05 2.82
C GLY A 234 38.37 -15.56 3.07
N LYS A 235 38.84 -15.21 4.27
CA LYS A 235 39.12 -13.82 4.64
C LYS A 235 40.23 -13.23 3.76
N VAL A 236 40.07 -11.97 3.37
CA VAL A 236 41.05 -11.20 2.61
C VAL A 236 42.29 -10.97 3.47
N ASP A 237 43.38 -11.64 3.12
CA ASP A 237 44.67 -11.55 3.78
C ASP A 237 45.79 -11.50 2.73
N LEU A 238 46.48 -10.36 2.65
CA LEU A 238 47.50 -10.10 1.63
C LEU A 238 48.70 -11.06 1.71
N SER A 239 48.92 -11.74 2.85
CA SER A 239 49.96 -12.77 2.96
C SER A 239 49.65 -14.03 2.11
N ARG A 240 48.37 -14.31 1.86
CA ARG A 240 47.88 -15.42 1.01
C ARG A 240 47.85 -15.05 -0.47
N ALA A 241 48.13 -13.80 -0.84
CA ALA A 241 47.89 -13.31 -2.19
C ALA A 241 48.68 -14.10 -3.26
N ASP A 242 49.97 -14.39 -3.03
CA ASP A 242 50.79 -15.13 -3.99
C ASP A 242 50.38 -16.61 -4.13
N GLU A 243 49.98 -17.27 -3.04
CA GLU A 243 49.39 -18.62 -3.06
C GLU A 243 48.12 -18.66 -3.94
N ILE A 244 47.26 -17.65 -3.79
CA ILE A 244 46.02 -17.49 -4.55
C ILE A 244 46.31 -17.21 -6.03
N ILE A 245 47.32 -16.39 -6.37
CA ILE A 245 47.73 -16.16 -7.77
C ILE A 245 48.31 -17.44 -8.38
N GLU A 246 49.15 -18.19 -7.67
CA GLU A 246 49.61 -19.50 -8.14
C GLU A 246 48.44 -20.45 -8.42
N LYS A 247 47.46 -20.52 -7.52
CA LYS A 247 46.25 -21.36 -7.68
C LYS A 247 45.41 -20.93 -8.89
N LEU A 248 45.24 -19.63 -9.10
CA LEU A 248 44.55 -19.06 -10.28
C LEU A 248 45.29 -19.38 -11.59
N GLN A 249 46.61 -19.19 -11.63
CA GLN A 249 47.42 -19.49 -12.82
C GLN A 249 47.44 -20.99 -13.14
N LYS A 250 47.53 -21.86 -12.12
CA LYS A 250 47.40 -23.32 -12.28
C LYS A 250 46.02 -23.74 -12.79
N ALA A 251 44.98 -22.97 -12.47
CA ALA A 251 43.62 -23.12 -13.01
C ALA A 251 43.39 -22.42 -14.37
N GLY A 252 44.43 -21.86 -14.99
CA GLY A 252 44.37 -21.24 -16.33
C GLY A 252 43.84 -19.81 -16.38
N PHE A 253 43.72 -19.12 -15.24
CA PHE A 253 43.24 -17.73 -15.19
C PHE A 253 44.35 -16.77 -15.63
N ALA A 254 44.08 -15.95 -16.64
CA ALA A 254 45.02 -14.97 -17.15
C ALA A 254 45.32 -13.91 -16.07
N HIS A 255 46.61 -13.72 -15.79
CA HIS A 255 47.12 -12.74 -14.83
C HIS A 255 48.30 -12.01 -15.47
N ARG A 256 48.30 -10.69 -15.34
CA ARG A 256 49.39 -9.82 -15.80
C ARG A 256 49.65 -8.76 -14.72
N PRO A 257 50.84 -8.73 -14.08
CA PRO A 257 51.19 -7.66 -13.16
C PRO A 257 51.15 -6.30 -13.85
N GLU A 258 50.60 -5.30 -13.15
CA GLU A 258 50.69 -3.89 -13.55
C GLU A 258 51.41 -3.08 -12.44
N PRO A 259 52.05 -1.95 -12.75
CA PRO A 259 52.59 -1.08 -11.70
C PRO A 259 51.46 -0.60 -10.77
N VAL A 260 51.72 -0.56 -9.46
CA VAL A 260 50.75 0.00 -8.50
C VAL A 260 50.60 1.50 -8.78
N GLY A 261 49.42 1.90 -9.22
CA GLY A 261 49.09 3.30 -9.45
C GLY A 261 48.90 4.08 -8.16
N ASP A 262 49.09 5.40 -8.21
CA ASP A 262 48.82 6.28 -7.07
C ASP A 262 47.32 6.35 -6.80
N ALA A 263 46.90 5.71 -5.71
CA ALA A 263 45.50 5.65 -5.28
C ALA A 263 44.93 7.03 -4.89
N SER A 264 45.77 8.01 -4.56
CA SER A 264 45.30 9.38 -4.27
C SER A 264 44.76 10.11 -5.51
N LEU A 265 45.08 9.62 -6.71
CA LEU A 265 44.59 10.14 -8.00
C LEU A 265 43.29 9.45 -8.47
N ILE A 266 42.68 8.60 -7.64
CA ILE A 266 41.42 7.91 -7.94
C ILE A 266 40.31 8.51 -7.07
N SER A 267 39.53 9.42 -7.65
CA SER A 267 38.34 10.00 -7.01
C SER A 267 37.26 8.94 -6.73
N THR A 268 36.39 9.24 -5.77
CA THR A 268 35.12 8.54 -5.55
C THR A 268 34.28 8.51 -6.85
N TYR A 269 33.42 7.49 -7.00
CA TYR A 269 32.44 7.45 -8.07
C TYR A 269 31.17 8.20 -7.63
N ASP A 270 30.79 9.25 -8.38
CA ASP A 270 29.58 10.02 -8.14
C ASP A 270 28.50 9.70 -9.18
N ILE A 271 27.31 9.24 -8.75
CA ILE A 271 26.14 9.09 -9.62
C ILE A 271 25.25 10.36 -9.56
N ASP A 272 24.77 10.83 -10.70
CA ASP A 272 23.78 11.91 -10.73
C ASP A 272 22.47 11.47 -10.06
N ARG A 273 21.91 12.31 -9.19
CA ARG A 273 20.85 11.90 -8.25
C ARG A 273 19.54 11.47 -8.93
N SER A 274 19.26 11.95 -10.14
CA SER A 274 18.18 11.45 -11.00
C SER A 274 18.40 9.99 -11.45
N ALA A 275 19.62 9.61 -11.81
CA ALA A 275 19.94 8.23 -12.18
C ALA A 275 19.91 7.29 -10.97
N TYR A 276 20.34 7.77 -9.78
CA TYR A 276 20.16 7.04 -8.53
C TYR A 276 18.67 6.75 -8.26
N LEU A 277 17.82 7.78 -8.38
CA LEU A 277 16.36 7.67 -8.20
C LEU A 277 15.74 6.64 -9.15
N THR A 278 16.07 6.67 -10.45
CA THR A 278 15.60 5.67 -11.42
C THR A 278 16.09 4.25 -11.10
N MET A 279 17.24 4.12 -10.42
CA MET A 279 17.80 2.83 -10.08
C MET A 279 17.30 2.24 -8.75
N PHE A 280 17.12 3.04 -7.71
CA PHE A 280 16.89 2.55 -6.34
C PHE A 280 15.66 3.18 -5.68
N GLY A 281 14.89 4.00 -6.40
CA GLY A 281 13.91 4.89 -5.80
C GLY A 281 14.55 6.09 -5.09
N PRO A 282 13.72 7.03 -4.60
CA PRO A 282 14.18 8.27 -3.95
C PRO A 282 15.00 8.04 -2.68
N THR A 283 15.74 9.06 -2.25
CA THR A 283 16.57 9.07 -1.04
C THR A 283 16.48 10.41 -0.29
N THR A 284 17.12 10.50 0.89
CA THR A 284 17.03 11.59 1.90
C THR A 284 16.94 12.99 1.28
N GLY A 285 15.78 13.63 1.39
CA GLY A 285 15.48 14.97 0.87
C GLY A 285 14.76 15.03 -0.47
N ASP A 286 14.69 13.93 -1.24
CA ASP A 286 13.83 13.85 -2.43
C ASP A 286 12.35 13.90 -2.02
N ARG A 287 11.49 14.39 -2.92
CA ARG A 287 10.05 14.49 -2.69
C ARG A 287 9.24 13.64 -3.68
N VAL A 288 8.18 13.00 -3.20
CA VAL A 288 7.27 12.15 -3.99
C VAL A 288 5.84 12.65 -3.81
N ARG A 289 5.09 12.78 -4.90
CA ARG A 289 3.66 13.10 -4.89
C ARG A 289 2.83 11.84 -4.62
N LEU A 290 1.82 11.90 -3.76
CA LEU A 290 0.99 10.75 -3.40
C LEU A 290 -0.18 10.60 -4.38
N GLY A 291 -0.10 9.60 -5.27
CA GLY A 291 -1.09 9.41 -6.34
C GLY A 291 -1.23 10.68 -7.19
N SER A 292 -2.46 11.04 -7.59
CA SER A 292 -2.75 12.35 -8.21
C SER A 292 -3.13 13.46 -7.22
N THR A 293 -2.89 13.27 -5.92
CA THR A 293 -3.17 14.30 -4.89
C THR A 293 -2.06 15.34 -4.82
N ASP A 294 -2.36 16.54 -4.30
CA ASP A 294 -1.34 17.57 -4.05
C ASP A 294 -0.52 17.35 -2.77
N LEU A 295 -0.58 16.16 -2.16
CA LEU A 295 0.25 15.78 -1.02
C LEU A 295 1.63 15.35 -1.51
N TRP A 296 2.67 15.98 -0.97
CA TRP A 296 4.08 15.73 -1.29
C TRP A 296 4.80 15.25 -0.03
N ILE A 297 5.24 14.00 -0.04
CA ILE A 297 6.12 13.47 1.01
C ILE A 297 7.58 13.78 0.69
N LYS A 298 8.41 13.95 1.71
CA LYS A 298 9.87 14.09 1.63
C LYS A 298 10.54 12.95 2.39
N VAL A 299 11.53 12.31 1.78
CA VAL A 299 12.30 11.24 2.44
C VAL A 299 13.12 11.83 3.60
N GLU A 300 12.83 11.43 4.83
CA GLU A 300 13.40 12.01 6.06
C GLU A 300 14.80 11.48 6.36
N LYS A 301 15.06 10.21 6.02
CA LYS A 301 16.35 9.52 6.11
C LYS A 301 16.37 8.34 5.13
N ASP A 302 17.57 7.86 4.83
CA ASP A 302 17.84 6.62 4.10
C ASP A 302 18.78 5.78 4.97
N LEU A 303 18.47 4.50 5.16
CA LEU A 303 19.25 3.58 5.97
C LEU A 303 20.28 2.79 5.15
N THR A 304 20.30 2.96 3.83
CA THR A 304 21.30 2.31 2.95
C THR A 304 22.72 2.80 3.19
N THR A 305 23.69 2.07 2.64
CA THR A 305 25.07 2.55 2.41
C THR A 305 25.26 2.66 0.90
N TYR A 306 25.47 3.88 0.39
CA TYR A 306 25.42 4.15 -1.05
C TYR A 306 26.49 3.35 -1.82
N GLY A 307 26.04 2.59 -2.83
CA GLY A 307 26.84 1.67 -3.63
C GLY A 307 26.81 0.21 -3.16
N ASP A 308 26.21 -0.10 -1.99
CA ASP A 308 25.92 -1.46 -1.48
C ASP A 308 24.39 -1.79 -1.54
N GLU A 309 23.62 -1.13 -2.42
CA GLU A 309 22.15 -1.29 -2.47
C GLU A 309 21.73 -2.71 -2.85
N CYS A 310 20.83 -3.29 -2.04
CA CYS A 310 20.25 -4.60 -2.25
C CYS A 310 19.38 -4.59 -3.51
N LYS A 311 19.80 -5.32 -4.55
CA LYS A 311 19.08 -5.35 -5.82
C LYS A 311 19.16 -6.72 -6.50
N PHE A 312 17.99 -7.34 -6.74
CA PHE A 312 17.85 -8.71 -7.26
C PHE A 312 17.74 -8.78 -8.78
N GLY A 313 18.31 -9.85 -9.38
CA GLY A 313 18.17 -10.20 -10.79
C GLY A 313 19.49 -10.52 -11.50
N GLY A 314 19.40 -10.82 -12.80
CA GLY A 314 20.54 -11.22 -13.63
C GLY A 314 21.72 -10.24 -13.55
N GLY A 315 22.87 -10.72 -13.07
CA GLY A 315 24.10 -9.93 -12.92
C GLY A 315 24.11 -8.89 -11.79
N LYS A 316 23.03 -8.75 -11.00
CA LYS A 316 22.88 -7.67 -10.02
C LYS A 316 23.58 -7.95 -8.66
N THR A 317 23.16 -7.28 -7.59
CA THR A 317 23.79 -7.29 -6.25
C THR A 317 23.49 -8.58 -5.46
N LEU A 318 22.21 -8.95 -5.31
CA LEU A 318 21.79 -10.10 -4.51
C LEU A 318 22.03 -11.40 -5.29
N ARG A 319 23.22 -11.97 -5.10
CA ARG A 319 23.70 -13.24 -5.65
C ARG A 319 24.73 -13.85 -4.69
N GLU A 320 24.85 -15.18 -4.74
CA GLU A 320 25.78 -16.00 -3.94
C GLU A 320 27.18 -15.39 -3.81
N GLY A 321 27.73 -15.38 -2.59
CA GLY A 321 29.05 -14.81 -2.25
C GLY A 321 29.12 -13.28 -2.31
N MET A 322 28.09 -12.61 -2.85
CA MET A 322 28.03 -11.17 -3.13
C MET A 322 27.05 -10.53 -2.14
N GLY A 323 25.96 -9.90 -2.59
CA GLY A 323 24.93 -9.37 -1.69
C GLY A 323 24.08 -10.43 -0.97
N GLN A 324 24.20 -11.71 -1.35
CA GLN A 324 23.63 -12.86 -0.66
C GLN A 324 24.77 -13.60 0.07
N ALA A 325 24.61 -13.82 1.37
CA ALA A 325 25.56 -14.54 2.20
C ALA A 325 25.56 -16.05 1.88
N THR A 326 26.74 -16.66 1.99
CA THR A 326 26.99 -18.07 1.64
C THR A 326 27.34 -18.87 2.90
N GLY A 327 26.96 -20.15 2.93
CA GLY A 327 27.21 -21.05 4.06
C GLY A 327 26.33 -20.82 5.30
N ARG A 328 25.36 -19.89 5.22
CA ARG A 328 24.40 -19.60 6.29
C ARG A 328 23.25 -20.59 6.29
N SER A 329 22.80 -20.97 7.47
CA SER A 329 21.60 -21.77 7.68
C SER A 329 20.33 -20.91 7.61
N ASP A 330 19.20 -21.59 7.38
CA ASP A 330 17.83 -21.07 7.39
C ASP A 330 17.55 -20.10 8.55
N LYS A 331 18.06 -20.43 9.75
CA LYS A 331 17.85 -19.64 10.99
C LYS A 331 18.75 -18.42 11.14
N GLU A 332 19.77 -18.26 10.29
CA GLU A 332 20.68 -17.10 10.30
C GLU A 332 20.25 -16.01 9.32
N VAL A 333 19.19 -16.22 8.53
CA VAL A 333 18.82 -15.41 7.37
C VAL A 333 17.33 -15.09 7.36
N LEU A 334 16.95 -14.12 6.55
CA LEU A 334 15.55 -13.73 6.34
C LEU A 334 14.81 -14.75 5.48
N ASP A 335 13.50 -14.95 5.71
CA ASP A 335 12.62 -15.66 4.77
C ASP A 335 12.36 -14.79 3.52
N MET A 336 12.19 -13.48 3.75
CA MET A 336 11.90 -12.50 2.72
C MET A 336 12.56 -11.16 3.06
N VAL A 337 13.09 -10.47 2.04
CA VAL A 337 13.48 -9.06 2.12
C VAL A 337 12.66 -8.21 1.13
N VAL A 338 12.14 -7.08 1.61
CA VAL A 338 11.64 -5.99 0.75
C VAL A 338 12.79 -5.02 0.54
N THR A 339 13.34 -4.95 -0.67
CA THR A 339 14.52 -4.12 -0.97
C THR A 339 14.16 -2.68 -1.29
N ASN A 340 14.95 -1.71 -0.82
CA ASN A 340 14.85 -0.29 -1.22
C ASN A 340 13.45 0.35 -0.99
N ALA A 341 12.70 -0.10 0.02
CA ALA A 341 11.36 0.38 0.34
C ALA A 341 11.35 1.86 0.77
N LEU A 342 10.51 2.70 0.13
CA LEU A 342 10.10 3.97 0.72
C LEU A 342 8.93 3.71 1.68
N ILE A 343 9.24 3.58 2.96
CA ILE A 343 8.28 3.40 4.04
C ILE A 343 7.50 4.69 4.24
N VAL A 344 6.16 4.58 4.26
CA VAL A 344 5.23 5.63 4.70
C VAL A 344 4.41 5.05 5.85
N ASP A 345 4.80 5.42 7.06
CA ASP A 345 4.23 4.94 8.33
C ASP A 345 4.10 6.12 9.30
N TYR A 346 3.30 5.99 10.37
CA TYR A 346 3.18 7.05 11.38
C TYR A 346 4.53 7.36 12.06
N THR A 347 5.40 6.34 12.23
CA THR A 347 6.73 6.48 12.81
C THR A 347 7.69 7.31 11.96
N GLY A 348 7.48 7.43 10.65
CA GLY A 348 8.46 8.03 9.75
C GLY A 348 8.13 7.87 8.27
N ILE A 349 8.71 8.75 7.46
CA ILE A 349 8.73 8.62 6.00
C ILE A 349 10.19 8.47 5.56
N TYR A 350 10.63 7.25 5.33
CA TYR A 350 12.07 6.95 5.18
C TYR A 350 12.34 5.76 4.27
N LYS A 351 13.59 5.68 3.81
CA LYS A 351 14.07 4.66 2.90
C LYS A 351 14.84 3.58 3.67
N ALA A 352 14.52 2.31 3.46
CA ALA A 352 15.15 1.17 4.13
C ALA A 352 14.94 -0.13 3.34
N ASP A 353 15.66 -1.19 3.69
CA ASP A 353 15.20 -2.57 3.46
C ASP A 353 14.29 -3.00 4.63
N ILE A 354 13.36 -3.92 4.39
CA ILE A 354 12.53 -4.57 5.43
C ILE A 354 12.80 -6.07 5.41
N GLY A 355 13.20 -6.64 6.54
CA GLY A 355 13.48 -8.07 6.70
C GLY A 355 12.38 -8.78 7.48
N VAL A 356 11.97 -9.95 6.98
CA VAL A 356 10.87 -10.76 7.52
C VAL A 356 11.32 -12.20 7.77
N GLN A 357 10.89 -12.78 8.89
CA GLN A 357 11.12 -14.17 9.28
C GLN A 357 9.93 -14.68 10.10
N ASP A 358 9.49 -15.92 9.90
CA ASP A 358 8.26 -16.52 10.49
C ASP A 358 7.00 -15.63 10.29
N GLY A 359 6.99 -14.85 9.20
CA GLY A 359 5.94 -13.88 8.88
C GLY A 359 5.91 -12.62 9.75
N VAL A 360 6.93 -12.39 10.58
CA VAL A 360 7.12 -11.23 11.46
C VAL A 360 8.22 -10.32 10.89
N ILE A 361 8.05 -9.00 10.99
CA ILE A 361 9.11 -8.03 10.67
C ILE A 361 10.22 -8.16 11.71
N VAL A 362 11.38 -8.67 11.34
CA VAL A 362 12.52 -8.86 12.24
C VAL A 362 13.58 -7.76 12.13
N GLY A 363 13.60 -7.00 11.04
CA GLY A 363 14.52 -5.88 10.87
C GLY A 363 14.02 -4.81 9.90
N ILE A 364 14.39 -3.56 10.14
CA ILE A 364 14.18 -2.43 9.24
C ILE A 364 15.49 -1.62 9.23
N GLY A 365 16.16 -1.54 8.10
CA GLY A 365 17.56 -1.11 8.07
C GLY A 365 18.23 -1.29 6.71
N LYS A 366 19.42 -1.88 6.71
CA LYS A 366 20.18 -2.25 5.50
C LYS A 366 20.43 -3.75 5.52
N ALA A 367 19.88 -4.45 4.52
CA ALA A 367 20.01 -5.89 4.39
C ALA A 367 21.28 -6.28 3.61
N GLY A 368 21.48 -7.59 3.40
CA GLY A 368 22.45 -8.13 2.45
C GLY A 368 23.44 -9.09 3.11
N ASN A 369 24.72 -8.93 2.81
CA ASN A 369 25.76 -9.85 3.26
C ASN A 369 26.84 -9.13 4.08
N PRO A 370 26.93 -9.36 5.41
CA PRO A 370 27.93 -8.73 6.28
C PRO A 370 29.37 -9.17 5.96
N ASP A 371 29.56 -10.19 5.13
CA ASP A 371 30.89 -10.64 4.72
C ASP A 371 31.54 -9.77 3.63
N VAL A 372 30.75 -8.95 2.91
CA VAL A 372 31.23 -8.08 1.79
C VAL A 372 30.65 -6.66 1.75
N MET A 373 29.67 -6.35 2.62
CA MET A 373 29.00 -5.04 2.70
C MET A 373 29.19 -4.42 4.08
N ASP A 374 29.29 -3.09 4.14
CA ASP A 374 29.30 -2.37 5.42
C ASP A 374 27.86 -2.20 5.95
N ASN A 375 27.74 -2.01 7.27
CA ASN A 375 26.51 -1.61 7.97
C ASN A 375 25.28 -2.52 7.77
N VAL A 376 25.46 -3.79 7.37
CA VAL A 376 24.36 -4.76 7.34
C VAL A 376 23.80 -4.91 8.76
N THR A 377 22.50 -4.68 8.88
CA THR A 377 21.80 -4.65 10.17
C THR A 377 21.71 -6.06 10.76
N GLU A 378 21.83 -6.17 12.08
CA GLU A 378 21.72 -7.45 12.78
C GLU A 378 20.37 -8.12 12.48
N GLY A 379 20.38 -9.43 12.22
CA GLY A 379 19.21 -10.18 11.74
C GLY A 379 18.82 -9.97 10.27
N MET A 380 19.38 -8.99 9.55
CA MET A 380 18.99 -8.67 8.16
C MET A 380 19.89 -9.33 7.08
N ILE A 381 20.34 -10.56 7.33
CA ILE A 381 21.19 -11.30 6.38
C ILE A 381 20.30 -11.90 5.27
N VAL A 382 20.63 -11.58 4.02
CA VAL A 382 20.03 -12.23 2.84
C VAL A 382 20.83 -13.49 2.53
N GLY A 383 20.17 -14.65 2.55
CA GLY A 383 20.78 -15.96 2.33
C GLY A 383 20.17 -16.73 1.16
N SER A 384 20.43 -18.03 1.12
CA SER A 384 19.89 -18.92 0.08
C SER A 384 18.44 -19.35 0.31
N CYS A 385 17.87 -19.03 1.49
CA CYS A 385 16.46 -19.23 1.82
C CYS A 385 15.62 -17.95 1.68
N THR A 386 16.23 -16.81 1.29
CA THR A 386 15.59 -15.50 1.29
C THR A 386 14.97 -15.16 -0.07
N ASP A 387 13.65 -14.95 -0.12
CA ASP A 387 12.95 -14.38 -1.27
C ASP A 387 13.01 -12.83 -1.28
N VAL A 388 12.70 -12.20 -2.43
CA VAL A 388 12.89 -10.76 -2.63
C VAL A 388 11.66 -10.07 -3.25
N ILE A 389 11.06 -9.15 -2.49
CA ILE A 389 10.13 -8.15 -3.04
C ILE A 389 10.92 -6.89 -3.42
N ALA A 390 10.93 -6.54 -4.70
CA ALA A 390 11.59 -5.32 -5.19
C ALA A 390 10.76 -4.07 -4.85
N GLY A 391 11.14 -3.38 -3.78
CA GLY A 391 10.54 -2.12 -3.33
C GLY A 391 11.15 -0.86 -3.95
N GLU A 392 12.22 -0.97 -4.76
CA GLU A 392 12.81 0.20 -5.44
C GLU A 392 11.79 0.98 -6.29
N GLY A 393 11.57 2.25 -5.93
CA GLY A 393 10.59 3.11 -6.58
C GLY A 393 9.14 2.89 -6.13
N LYS A 394 8.88 1.98 -5.18
CA LYS A 394 7.58 1.74 -4.56
C LYS A 394 7.47 2.46 -3.21
N ILE A 395 6.25 2.82 -2.85
CA ILE A 395 5.89 3.19 -1.47
C ILE A 395 5.39 1.93 -0.76
N ILE A 396 5.83 1.70 0.48
CA ILE A 396 5.35 0.60 1.33
C ILE A 396 4.61 1.20 2.53
N THR A 397 3.39 0.74 2.77
CA THR A 397 2.61 1.04 3.99
C THR A 397 2.35 -0.22 4.78
N ALA A 398 2.00 -0.07 6.06
CA ALA A 398 1.31 -1.14 6.77
C ALA A 398 -0.02 -1.46 6.09
N GLY A 399 -0.50 -2.69 6.23
CA GLY A 399 -1.86 -3.07 5.88
C GLY A 399 -2.89 -2.30 6.68
N GLY A 400 -3.94 -1.82 6.01
CA GLY A 400 -5.00 -1.08 6.67
C GLY A 400 -5.87 -1.96 7.58
N LEU A 401 -6.51 -1.33 8.56
CA LEU A 401 -7.48 -1.93 9.48
C LEU A 401 -8.79 -1.14 9.37
N ASP A 402 -9.84 -1.78 8.87
CA ASP A 402 -11.19 -1.22 8.89
C ASP A 402 -11.91 -1.67 10.17
N SER A 403 -12.15 -0.73 11.09
CA SER A 403 -12.72 -1.01 12.40
C SER A 403 -14.25 -0.95 12.48
N HIS A 404 -14.96 -0.77 11.35
CA HIS A 404 -16.43 -0.71 11.31
C HIS A 404 -16.99 -1.48 10.12
N ILE A 405 -16.91 -2.81 10.21
CA ILE A 405 -17.41 -3.76 9.20
C ILE A 405 -18.73 -4.40 9.63
N HIS A 406 -19.78 -4.19 8.82
CA HIS A 406 -21.02 -4.94 8.90
C HIS A 406 -20.89 -6.19 8.03
N PHE A 407 -20.79 -7.39 8.65
CA PHE A 407 -20.59 -8.67 7.96
C PHE A 407 -21.87 -9.15 7.25
N ILE A 408 -22.31 -8.36 6.26
CA ILE A 408 -23.50 -8.56 5.42
C ILE A 408 -23.23 -9.61 4.34
N CYS A 409 -22.04 -9.61 3.73
CA CYS A 409 -21.64 -10.65 2.78
C CYS A 409 -20.11 -10.87 2.76
N PRO A 410 -19.62 -12.09 2.43
CA PRO A 410 -18.19 -12.38 2.40
C PRO A 410 -17.44 -11.68 1.26
N GLN A 411 -18.13 -11.15 0.25
CA GLN A 411 -17.53 -10.47 -0.90
C GLN A 411 -16.75 -9.21 -0.49
N GLN A 412 -17.17 -8.54 0.60
CA GLN A 412 -16.46 -7.40 1.19
C GLN A 412 -14.98 -7.69 1.47
N ALA A 413 -14.64 -8.92 1.85
CA ALA A 413 -13.27 -9.31 2.15
C ALA A 413 -12.34 -9.21 0.94
N TYR A 414 -12.85 -9.48 -0.27
CA TYR A 414 -12.09 -9.39 -1.51
C TYR A 414 -11.92 -7.95 -1.98
N GLU A 415 -12.95 -7.11 -1.84
CA GLU A 415 -12.88 -5.67 -2.13
C GLU A 415 -11.89 -4.95 -1.18
N SER A 416 -11.96 -5.25 0.11
CA SER A 416 -11.06 -4.66 1.12
C SER A 416 -9.60 -5.09 0.94
N ILE A 417 -9.31 -6.37 0.67
CA ILE A 417 -7.92 -6.77 0.41
C ILE A 417 -7.42 -6.25 -0.94
N ALA A 418 -8.29 -6.10 -1.95
CA ALA A 418 -7.93 -5.47 -3.22
C ALA A 418 -7.60 -3.98 -3.10
N SER A 419 -8.07 -3.28 -2.05
CA SER A 419 -7.72 -1.87 -1.77
C SER A 419 -6.57 -1.68 -0.78
N GLY A 420 -6.09 -2.75 -0.12
CA GLY A 420 -4.97 -2.70 0.83
C GLY A 420 -5.35 -2.79 2.32
N ILE A 421 -6.62 -3.06 2.64
CA ILE A 421 -7.01 -3.47 4.00
C ILE A 421 -6.55 -4.91 4.25
N THR A 422 -5.96 -5.17 5.41
CA THR A 422 -5.48 -6.51 5.83
C THR A 422 -6.23 -7.05 7.04
N THR A 423 -6.97 -6.19 7.74
CA THR A 423 -7.70 -6.51 8.97
C THR A 423 -9.09 -5.88 8.96
N MET A 424 -10.11 -6.66 9.36
CA MET A 424 -11.48 -6.19 9.60
C MET A 424 -11.85 -6.36 11.07
N LEU A 425 -12.59 -5.41 11.62
CA LEU A 425 -13.35 -5.58 12.86
C LEU A 425 -14.79 -5.12 12.66
N GLY A 426 -15.72 -5.91 13.18
CA GLY A 426 -17.12 -5.53 13.30
C GLY A 426 -17.99 -6.76 13.53
N GLY A 427 -19.24 -6.76 13.06
CA GLY A 427 -20.21 -7.78 13.43
C GLY A 427 -21.29 -8.00 12.39
N GLY A 428 -21.90 -9.18 12.42
CA GLY A 428 -22.97 -9.54 11.50
C GLY A 428 -23.18 -11.05 11.37
N VAL A 429 -24.28 -11.45 10.73
CA VAL A 429 -24.63 -12.86 10.48
C VAL A 429 -25.13 -13.07 9.03
N GLY A 430 -24.59 -12.32 8.07
CA GLY A 430 -25.13 -12.21 6.71
C GLY A 430 -26.20 -11.12 6.59
N PRO A 431 -26.97 -11.07 5.49
CA PRO A 431 -27.86 -9.95 5.15
C PRO A 431 -29.20 -9.98 5.91
N SER A 432 -29.14 -10.07 7.24
CA SER A 432 -30.29 -9.90 8.13
C SER A 432 -30.50 -8.42 8.45
N ALA A 433 -31.74 -7.97 8.70
CA ALA A 433 -32.03 -6.57 9.04
C ALA A 433 -31.15 -6.05 10.19
N GLY A 434 -30.96 -6.84 11.24
CA GLY A 434 -30.10 -6.50 12.38
C GLY A 434 -28.61 -6.40 12.04
N THR A 435 -28.14 -7.01 10.95
CA THR A 435 -26.76 -6.87 10.44
C THR A 435 -26.63 -5.74 9.43
N SER A 436 -27.62 -5.58 8.55
CA SER A 436 -27.71 -4.45 7.63
C SER A 436 -27.80 -3.11 8.34
N ALA A 437 -28.38 -3.07 9.55
CA ALA A 437 -28.42 -1.90 10.41
C ALA A 437 -27.29 -1.83 11.45
N THR A 438 -26.79 -2.96 11.99
CA THR A 438 -25.91 -2.94 13.18
C THR A 438 -24.71 -3.89 13.13
N THR A 439 -23.59 -3.42 13.66
CA THR A 439 -22.27 -4.09 13.77
C THR A 439 -22.27 -5.18 14.87
N CYS A 440 -23.28 -6.06 14.90
CA CYS A 440 -23.53 -7.01 15.97
C CYS A 440 -23.55 -8.47 15.50
N THR A 441 -22.81 -9.33 16.19
CA THR A 441 -22.90 -10.81 16.06
C THR A 441 -23.54 -11.38 17.34
N PRO A 442 -24.88 -11.48 17.41
CA PRO A 442 -25.58 -11.68 18.68
C PRO A 442 -25.51 -13.12 19.20
N GLY A 443 -24.92 -13.29 20.39
CA GLY A 443 -24.97 -14.54 21.14
C GLY A 443 -23.99 -15.63 20.68
N ALA A 444 -23.64 -16.52 21.63
CA ALA A 444 -22.52 -17.46 21.51
C ALA A 444 -22.55 -18.38 20.28
N ASN A 445 -23.73 -18.84 19.86
CA ASN A 445 -23.83 -19.72 18.68
C ASN A 445 -23.43 -19.00 17.38
N TYR A 446 -23.89 -17.77 17.18
CA TYR A 446 -23.54 -17.00 16.00
C TYR A 446 -22.08 -16.51 16.05
N THR A 447 -21.57 -16.14 17.23
CA THR A 447 -20.14 -15.83 17.41
C THR A 447 -19.26 -16.99 16.94
N ARG A 448 -19.56 -18.23 17.37
CA ARG A 448 -18.89 -19.45 16.89
C ARG A 448 -19.00 -19.63 15.38
N GLN A 449 -20.21 -19.57 14.83
CA GLN A 449 -20.46 -19.82 13.40
C GLN A 449 -19.75 -18.78 12.51
N MET A 450 -19.73 -17.52 12.92
CA MET A 450 -19.04 -16.46 12.19
C MET A 450 -17.53 -16.56 12.31
N LEU A 451 -16.96 -16.93 13.48
CA LEU A 451 -15.53 -17.25 13.57
C LEU A 451 -15.14 -18.39 12.62
N GLN A 452 -15.98 -19.44 12.53
CA GLN A 452 -15.77 -20.57 11.61
C GLN A 452 -15.91 -20.17 10.12
N ALA A 453 -16.79 -19.25 9.77
CA ALA A 453 -16.90 -18.73 8.39
C ALA A 453 -15.75 -17.77 8.03
N CYS A 454 -15.36 -16.90 8.97
CA CYS A 454 -14.27 -15.94 8.83
C CYS A 454 -12.87 -16.60 8.82
N ASP A 455 -12.77 -17.87 9.22
CA ASP A 455 -11.58 -18.72 9.11
C ASP A 455 -11.12 -18.94 7.65
N GLU A 456 -12.02 -18.80 6.67
CA GLU A 456 -11.73 -18.97 5.24
C GLU A 456 -11.22 -17.67 4.57
N LEU A 457 -11.45 -16.50 5.18
CA LEU A 457 -11.25 -15.20 4.52
C LEU A 457 -9.76 -14.77 4.48
N PRO A 458 -9.29 -14.02 3.47
CA PRO A 458 -7.87 -13.70 3.28
C PRO A 458 -7.30 -12.63 4.25
N LEU A 459 -8.01 -12.32 5.33
CA LEU A 459 -7.79 -11.19 6.23
C LEU A 459 -7.61 -11.64 7.69
N ASN A 460 -7.03 -10.77 8.51
CA ASN A 460 -7.23 -10.85 9.96
C ASN A 460 -8.67 -10.39 10.27
N ILE A 461 -9.38 -11.05 11.17
CA ILE A 461 -10.77 -10.72 11.50
C ILE A 461 -10.95 -10.65 13.02
N GLY A 462 -11.52 -9.56 13.53
CA GLY A 462 -12.12 -9.48 14.86
C GLY A 462 -13.64 -9.41 14.77
N ILE A 463 -14.35 -9.94 15.78
CA ILE A 463 -15.82 -9.96 15.81
C ILE A 463 -16.38 -9.25 17.06
N THR A 464 -17.37 -8.39 16.87
CA THR A 464 -18.13 -7.68 17.93
C THR A 464 -19.48 -8.35 18.22
N GLY A 465 -19.82 -8.46 19.51
CA GLY A 465 -21.15 -8.85 19.98
C GLY A 465 -22.09 -7.65 20.11
N LYS A 466 -23.35 -7.90 20.50
CA LYS A 466 -24.31 -6.84 20.85
C LYS A 466 -24.10 -6.40 22.30
N GLY A 467 -23.88 -5.10 22.52
CA GLY A 467 -23.70 -4.48 23.83
C GLY A 467 -24.99 -4.00 24.50
N ASN A 468 -26.09 -3.90 23.77
CA ASN A 468 -27.38 -3.41 24.28
C ASN A 468 -28.09 -4.44 25.19
N ASP A 469 -27.67 -4.52 26.45
CA ASP A 469 -28.40 -5.19 27.53
C ASP A 469 -28.14 -4.45 28.85
N SER A 470 -29.19 -4.08 29.58
CA SER A 470 -29.09 -3.46 30.91
C SER A 470 -28.67 -4.45 32.01
N ALA A 471 -28.53 -5.75 31.68
CA ALA A 471 -27.94 -6.77 32.53
C ALA A 471 -26.66 -7.36 31.90
N PRO A 472 -25.63 -7.69 32.69
CA PRO A 472 -24.32 -8.09 32.15
C PRO A 472 -24.22 -9.57 31.71
N GLY A 473 -25.30 -10.34 31.78
CA GLY A 473 -25.28 -11.80 31.56
C GLY A 473 -24.94 -12.18 30.12
N ALA A 474 -25.81 -11.83 29.18
CA ALA A 474 -25.62 -12.11 27.74
C ALA A 474 -24.39 -11.38 27.15
N LEU A 475 -23.97 -10.27 27.77
CA LEU A 475 -22.78 -9.53 27.37
C LEU A 475 -21.49 -10.35 27.64
N ARG A 476 -21.35 -10.93 28.84
CA ARG A 476 -20.24 -11.84 29.17
C ARG A 476 -20.25 -13.08 28.29
N GLU A 477 -21.41 -13.69 28.06
CA GLU A 477 -21.53 -14.91 27.24
C GLU A 477 -21.01 -14.71 25.81
N GLN A 478 -21.29 -13.56 25.19
CA GLN A 478 -20.78 -13.23 23.84
C GLN A 478 -19.26 -13.08 23.81
N ILE A 479 -18.68 -12.41 24.82
CA ILE A 479 -17.24 -12.21 24.92
C ILE A 479 -16.52 -13.54 25.17
N ILE A 480 -17.02 -14.35 26.11
CA ILE A 480 -16.51 -15.71 26.39
C ILE A 480 -16.64 -16.63 25.16
N ALA A 481 -17.66 -16.44 24.33
CA ALA A 481 -17.82 -17.17 23.07
C ALA A 481 -16.88 -16.73 21.94
N GLY A 482 -16.08 -15.67 22.13
CA GLY A 482 -15.05 -15.22 21.19
C GLY A 482 -15.19 -13.79 20.68
N ALA A 483 -16.21 -13.02 21.09
CA ALA A 483 -16.29 -11.61 20.70
C ALA A 483 -15.16 -10.79 21.35
N CYS A 484 -14.45 -9.98 20.55
CA CYS A 484 -13.35 -9.12 20.97
C CYS A 484 -13.77 -7.65 21.27
N GLY A 485 -15.08 -7.39 21.24
CA GLY A 485 -15.69 -6.10 21.54
C GLY A 485 -17.21 -6.18 21.53
N LEU A 486 -17.88 -5.11 21.94
CA LEU A 486 -19.35 -5.00 21.94
C LEU A 486 -19.80 -3.70 21.26
N LYS A 487 -20.77 -3.77 20.33
CA LYS A 487 -21.43 -2.61 19.70
C LYS A 487 -22.73 -2.28 20.45
N LEU A 488 -22.84 -1.03 20.91
CA LEU A 488 -24.10 -0.39 21.30
C LEU A 488 -24.73 0.30 20.08
N HIS A 489 -26.01 0.06 19.80
CA HIS A 489 -26.79 0.66 18.70
C HIS A 489 -28.14 1.23 19.15
N GLU A 490 -28.58 2.33 18.54
CA GLU A 490 -29.90 2.92 18.85
C GLU A 490 -31.06 2.01 18.44
N ASP A 491 -30.93 1.27 17.33
CA ASP A 491 -31.84 0.21 16.84
C ASP A 491 -32.05 -0.93 17.86
N TRP A 492 -31.18 -1.02 18.88
CA TRP A 492 -31.29 -1.95 20.01
C TRP A 492 -31.40 -1.23 21.36
N GLY A 493 -31.57 0.09 21.37
CA GLY A 493 -31.67 0.96 22.55
C GLY A 493 -30.31 1.29 23.19
N THR A 494 -29.62 2.34 22.73
CA THR A 494 -28.40 2.88 23.36
C THR A 494 -28.73 3.75 24.58
N THR A 495 -29.46 3.17 25.54
CA THR A 495 -29.88 3.86 26.77
C THR A 495 -28.72 3.98 27.77
N PRO A 496 -28.73 4.97 28.69
CA PRO A 496 -27.74 5.08 29.78
C PRO A 496 -27.54 3.80 30.61
N ALA A 497 -28.57 2.97 30.78
CA ALA A 497 -28.48 1.70 31.49
C ALA A 497 -27.73 0.63 30.69
N ALA A 498 -27.98 0.53 29.38
CA ALA A 498 -27.26 -0.35 28.48
C ALA A 498 -25.79 0.09 28.31
N ILE A 499 -25.53 1.40 28.19
CA ILE A 499 -24.19 1.98 28.18
C ILE A 499 -23.40 1.57 29.43
N ASP A 500 -23.99 1.73 30.61
CA ASP A 500 -23.32 1.44 31.89
C ASP A 500 -23.03 -0.05 32.10
N SER A 501 -24.00 -0.91 31.75
CA SER A 501 -23.86 -2.38 31.78
C SER A 501 -22.77 -2.85 30.81
N CYS A 502 -22.80 -2.38 29.56
CA CYS A 502 -21.83 -2.74 28.52
C CYS A 502 -20.40 -2.32 28.90
N LEU A 503 -20.20 -1.06 29.31
CA LEU A 503 -18.89 -0.57 29.72
C LEU A 503 -18.35 -1.30 30.95
N THR A 504 -19.21 -1.68 31.90
CA THR A 504 -18.80 -2.48 33.07
C THR A 504 -18.27 -3.86 32.67
N VAL A 505 -18.91 -4.52 31.68
CA VAL A 505 -18.44 -5.82 31.17
C VAL A 505 -17.21 -5.68 30.29
N CYS A 506 -17.07 -4.59 29.54
CA CYS A 506 -15.86 -4.29 28.78
C CYS A 506 -14.65 -4.05 29.71
N ASP A 507 -14.84 -3.30 30.80
CA ASP A 507 -13.83 -3.09 31.85
C ASP A 507 -13.43 -4.41 32.55
N GLU A 508 -14.37 -5.34 32.75
CA GLU A 508 -14.12 -6.65 33.37
C GLU A 508 -13.30 -7.60 32.48
N LEU A 509 -13.48 -7.55 31.15
CA LEU A 509 -12.97 -8.56 30.21
C LEU A 509 -11.96 -8.02 29.17
N ASP A 510 -11.47 -6.80 29.35
CA ASP A 510 -10.47 -6.09 28.52
C ASP A 510 -10.76 -6.07 27.01
N VAL A 511 -12.02 -5.83 26.65
CA VAL A 511 -12.49 -5.67 25.26
C VAL A 511 -12.96 -4.23 24.99
N GLN A 512 -12.99 -3.79 23.74
CA GLN A 512 -13.46 -2.43 23.43
C GLN A 512 -14.99 -2.34 23.42
N CYS A 513 -15.50 -1.20 23.91
CA CYS A 513 -16.89 -0.80 23.74
C CYS A 513 -16.98 0.17 22.55
N LEU A 514 -17.83 -0.15 21.58
CA LEU A 514 -18.04 0.63 20.36
C LEU A 514 -19.49 1.14 20.36
N ILE A 515 -19.72 2.40 20.00
CA ILE A 515 -21.05 3.02 20.20
C ILE A 515 -21.54 3.81 18.98
N HIS A 516 -22.83 3.59 18.71
CA HIS A 516 -23.74 4.45 17.96
C HIS A 516 -24.79 4.93 18.96
N THR A 517 -24.83 6.24 19.22
CA THR A 517 -25.63 6.81 20.31
C THR A 517 -27.09 7.05 19.90
N ASP A 518 -27.93 7.46 20.85
CA ASP A 518 -29.36 7.76 20.65
C ASP A 518 -29.54 9.04 19.80
N THR A 519 -29.79 8.91 18.49
CA THR A 519 -30.02 10.05 17.57
C THR A 519 -31.28 10.83 17.96
N LEU A 520 -32.31 10.10 18.42
CA LEU A 520 -33.62 10.64 18.79
C LEU A 520 -33.58 11.46 20.09
N ASN A 521 -32.51 11.33 20.88
CA ASN A 521 -32.40 11.84 22.24
C ASN A 521 -33.50 11.29 23.18
N GLU A 522 -34.03 10.08 22.91
CA GLU A 522 -35.16 9.48 23.64
C GLU A 522 -34.85 9.32 25.14
N SER A 523 -33.64 8.86 25.46
CA SER A 523 -33.14 8.73 26.83
C SER A 523 -32.46 9.99 27.38
N GLY A 524 -32.37 11.06 26.58
CA GLY A 524 -31.69 12.31 26.88
C GLY A 524 -30.64 12.70 25.82
N TYR A 525 -30.16 13.96 25.91
CA TYR A 525 -29.15 14.53 25.03
C TYR A 525 -27.73 13.97 25.25
N VAL A 526 -26.78 14.38 24.40
CA VAL A 526 -25.41 13.87 24.36
C VAL A 526 -24.70 13.88 25.72
N GLU A 527 -24.95 14.87 26.57
CA GLU A 527 -24.34 14.96 27.91
C GLU A 527 -24.82 13.86 28.86
N SER A 528 -26.03 13.34 28.66
CA SER A 528 -26.57 12.19 29.41
C SER A 528 -25.82 10.90 29.05
N THR A 529 -25.52 10.73 27.77
CA THR A 529 -24.70 9.63 27.24
C THR A 529 -23.25 9.75 27.70
N ILE A 530 -22.65 10.94 27.64
CA ILE A 530 -21.31 11.24 28.17
C ILE A 530 -21.24 10.93 29.67
N ALA A 531 -22.25 11.33 30.46
CA ALA A 531 -22.33 11.01 31.88
C ALA A 531 -22.43 9.50 32.13
N ALA A 532 -23.16 8.76 31.29
CA ALA A 532 -23.24 7.30 31.35
C ALA A 532 -21.89 6.60 31.03
N PHE A 533 -20.99 7.24 30.27
CA PHE A 533 -19.63 6.71 30.08
C PHE A 533 -18.84 6.66 31.40
N LYS A 534 -19.12 7.56 32.37
CA LYS A 534 -18.41 7.66 33.66
C LYS A 534 -16.87 7.75 33.50
N ASN A 535 -16.41 8.43 32.45
CA ASN A 535 -15.00 8.54 32.02
C ASN A 535 -14.31 7.21 31.60
N ARG A 536 -15.06 6.12 31.37
CA ARG A 536 -14.51 4.86 30.85
C ARG A 536 -14.25 4.95 29.35
N VAL A 537 -13.30 4.16 28.86
CA VAL A 537 -12.87 4.16 27.45
C VAL A 537 -14.00 3.71 26.53
N ILE A 538 -14.25 4.46 25.47
CA ILE A 538 -15.27 4.10 24.46
C ILE A 538 -14.88 4.60 23.05
N HIS A 539 -15.18 3.79 22.03
CA HIS A 539 -15.00 4.13 20.63
C HIS A 539 -16.33 4.65 20.05
N THR A 540 -16.43 5.95 19.78
CA THR A 540 -17.57 6.52 19.05
C THR A 540 -17.36 6.33 17.56
N TYR A 541 -18.26 5.55 16.93
CA TYR A 541 -18.33 5.45 15.46
C TYR A 541 -18.94 6.73 14.86
N HIS A 542 -18.67 6.97 13.57
CA HIS A 542 -19.26 8.04 12.74
C HIS A 542 -19.56 9.33 13.53
N THR A 543 -18.51 9.84 14.19
CA THR A 543 -18.62 10.80 15.31
C THR A 543 -19.30 12.12 14.90
N GLU A 544 -19.29 12.46 13.62
CA GLU A 544 -20.03 13.59 13.04
C GLU A 544 -21.55 13.46 13.12
N GLY A 545 -22.08 12.24 13.05
CA GLY A 545 -23.49 11.93 13.31
C GLY A 545 -24.37 11.60 12.10
N ALA A 546 -23.94 11.76 10.85
CA ALA A 546 -24.74 11.34 9.68
C ALA A 546 -24.92 9.81 9.62
N GLY A 547 -23.88 9.05 9.99
CA GLY A 547 -23.97 7.60 10.23
C GLY A 547 -24.83 7.25 11.46
N GLY A 548 -25.01 8.19 12.38
CA GLY A 548 -25.93 8.13 13.51
C GLY A 548 -25.34 8.63 14.82
N GLY A 549 -26.22 9.02 15.74
CA GLY A 549 -25.89 9.61 17.03
C GLY A 549 -26.59 10.93 17.30
N HIS A 550 -26.55 11.39 18.55
CA HIS A 550 -27.33 12.52 19.10
C HIS A 550 -27.42 13.69 18.12
N ALA A 551 -28.64 13.98 17.64
CA ALA A 551 -28.87 15.09 16.72
C ALA A 551 -29.07 16.39 17.50
N PRO A 552 -28.37 17.50 17.16
CA PRO A 552 -27.39 17.65 16.08
C PRO A 552 -25.92 17.50 16.52
N ASP A 553 -25.65 17.24 17.81
CA ASP A 553 -24.43 17.66 18.49
C ASP A 553 -23.49 16.53 18.95
N ILE A 554 -23.72 15.28 18.54
CA ILE A 554 -22.82 14.13 18.81
C ILE A 554 -21.34 14.40 18.49
N ILE A 555 -21.05 15.24 17.49
CA ILE A 555 -19.69 15.65 17.12
C ILE A 555 -18.90 16.33 18.27
N SER A 556 -19.59 16.79 19.31
CA SER A 556 -18.98 17.37 20.53
C SER A 556 -18.07 16.39 21.29
N VAL A 557 -18.33 15.08 21.24
CA VAL A 557 -17.63 14.06 22.06
C VAL A 557 -16.12 13.96 21.81
N VAL A 558 -15.61 14.57 20.73
CA VAL A 558 -14.17 14.69 20.44
C VAL A 558 -13.39 15.46 21.51
N GLU A 559 -14.06 16.26 22.35
CA GLU A 559 -13.45 17.00 23.46
C GLU A 559 -13.09 16.12 24.68
N HIS A 560 -13.59 14.89 24.76
CA HIS A 560 -13.44 14.05 25.95
C HIS A 560 -12.21 13.11 25.88
N PRO A 561 -11.43 12.98 26.96
CA PRO A 561 -10.18 12.20 26.95
C PRO A 561 -10.38 10.69 26.90
N ASN A 562 -11.55 10.19 27.30
CA ASN A 562 -11.90 8.76 27.29
C ASN A 562 -12.58 8.31 25.98
N VAL A 563 -12.82 9.23 25.04
CA VAL A 563 -13.45 8.94 23.75
C VAL A 563 -12.38 8.72 22.69
N LEU A 564 -12.53 7.66 21.90
CA LEU A 564 -11.69 7.31 20.76
C LEU A 564 -12.50 7.51 19.47
N PRO A 565 -12.54 8.72 18.88
CA PRO A 565 -13.48 9.04 17.81
C PRO A 565 -13.02 8.54 16.44
N SER A 566 -13.93 7.93 15.69
CA SER A 566 -13.78 7.58 14.27
C SER A 566 -14.86 8.21 13.40
N SER A 567 -14.59 8.21 12.10
CA SER A 567 -15.54 8.56 11.04
C SER A 567 -15.70 7.42 10.04
N THR A 568 -16.90 7.30 9.48
CA THR A 568 -17.20 6.38 8.38
C THR A 568 -17.07 7.12 7.04
N ASN A 569 -16.91 6.37 5.95
CA ASN A 569 -16.26 6.95 4.77
C ASN A 569 -17.12 7.69 3.72
N PRO A 570 -18.47 7.59 3.64
CA PRO A 570 -19.22 8.32 2.61
C PRO A 570 -19.27 9.84 2.81
N THR A 571 -19.25 10.35 4.05
CA THR A 571 -19.18 11.81 4.29
C THR A 571 -17.83 12.41 3.87
N ARG A 572 -16.83 11.57 3.55
CA ARG A 572 -15.43 11.96 3.48
C ARG A 572 -14.93 12.20 2.05
N PRO A 573 -14.29 13.34 1.77
CA PRO A 573 -14.57 14.64 2.37
C PRO A 573 -15.95 15.18 1.94
N PHE A 574 -16.36 16.33 2.47
CA PHE A 574 -17.58 17.00 2.03
C PHE A 574 -17.46 17.43 0.56
N THR A 575 -18.36 16.92 -0.31
CA THR A 575 -18.44 17.22 -1.75
C THR A 575 -19.82 17.73 -2.14
N ARG A 576 -19.95 18.26 -3.36
CA ARG A 576 -21.23 18.77 -3.89
C ARG A 576 -22.41 17.79 -3.85
N ASN A 577 -22.17 16.48 -3.92
CA ASN A 577 -23.23 15.47 -3.95
C ASN A 577 -23.51 14.83 -2.57
N THR A 578 -22.73 15.15 -1.53
CA THR A 578 -22.73 14.40 -0.26
C THR A 578 -24.06 14.51 0.49
N LEU A 579 -24.75 15.65 0.45
CA LEU A 579 -26.04 15.82 1.15
C LEU A 579 -27.16 15.04 0.45
N ASP A 580 -27.27 15.18 -0.87
CA ASP A 580 -28.27 14.48 -1.69
C ASP A 580 -28.09 12.95 -1.62
N GLU A 581 -26.85 12.47 -1.66
CA GLU A 581 -26.53 11.05 -1.52
C GLU A 581 -26.96 10.51 -0.14
N HIS A 582 -26.61 11.22 0.93
CA HIS A 582 -26.80 10.73 2.29
C HIS A 582 -28.25 10.78 2.75
N LEU A 583 -29.05 11.74 2.29
CA LEU A 583 -30.47 11.82 2.62
C LEU A 583 -31.21 10.56 2.12
N ASP A 584 -31.05 10.21 0.84
CA ASP A 584 -31.65 9.01 0.27
C ASP A 584 -31.05 7.72 0.86
N MET A 585 -29.74 7.69 1.11
CA MET A 585 -29.07 6.53 1.72
C MET A 585 -29.58 6.25 3.14
N LEU A 586 -29.73 7.28 3.98
CA LEU A 586 -30.23 7.16 5.34
C LEU A 586 -31.67 6.63 5.33
N MET A 587 -32.54 7.19 4.49
CA MET A 587 -33.93 6.74 4.40
C MET A 587 -34.06 5.28 3.98
N VAL A 588 -33.20 4.81 3.05
CA VAL A 588 -33.17 3.38 2.67
C VAL A 588 -32.65 2.50 3.80
N CYS A 589 -31.55 2.88 4.47
CA CYS A 589 -30.94 2.05 5.52
C CYS A 589 -31.86 1.90 6.75
N HIS A 590 -32.47 3.00 7.21
CA HIS A 590 -33.39 2.99 8.35
C HIS A 590 -34.85 2.69 7.99
N HIS A 591 -35.12 2.24 6.76
CA HIS A 591 -36.45 1.80 6.28
C HIS A 591 -37.54 2.89 6.38
N LEU A 592 -37.14 4.16 6.24
CA LEU A 592 -37.99 5.33 6.40
C LEU A 592 -38.87 5.62 5.17
N SER A 593 -39.96 6.34 5.38
CA SER A 593 -40.96 6.68 4.37
C SER A 593 -40.98 8.17 4.06
N LYS A 594 -40.74 8.54 2.79
CA LYS A 594 -40.96 9.90 2.27
C LYS A 594 -42.42 10.39 2.34
N ASN A 595 -43.34 9.55 2.80
CA ASN A 595 -44.75 9.89 3.02
C ASN A 595 -45.09 10.15 4.49
N ILE A 596 -44.12 10.03 5.41
CA ILE A 596 -44.26 10.31 6.84
C ILE A 596 -43.45 11.59 7.14
N PRO A 597 -44.08 12.70 7.57
CA PRO A 597 -43.37 13.95 7.87
C PRO A 597 -42.30 13.80 8.95
N GLU A 598 -42.56 12.96 9.95
CA GLU A 598 -41.66 12.69 11.07
C GLU A 598 -40.37 11.97 10.61
N ASP A 599 -40.48 11.00 9.69
CA ASP A 599 -39.36 10.29 9.08
C ASP A 599 -38.46 11.23 8.26
N VAL A 600 -39.07 12.17 7.54
CA VAL A 600 -38.34 13.19 6.76
C VAL A 600 -37.64 14.17 7.68
N ALA A 601 -38.32 14.68 8.72
CA ALA A 601 -37.72 15.57 9.71
C ALA A 601 -36.56 14.91 10.48
N PHE A 602 -36.65 13.61 10.78
CA PHE A 602 -35.55 12.83 11.35
C PHE A 602 -34.34 12.78 10.39
N ALA A 603 -34.57 12.46 9.11
CA ALA A 603 -33.51 12.41 8.10
C ALA A 603 -32.84 13.79 7.89
N GLU A 604 -33.63 14.86 7.82
CA GLU A 604 -33.15 16.25 7.72
C GLU A 604 -32.39 16.73 8.96
N SER A 605 -32.77 16.28 10.17
CA SER A 605 -32.01 16.60 11.40
C SER A 605 -30.66 15.87 11.49
N ARG A 606 -30.51 14.75 10.77
CA ARG A 606 -29.33 13.89 10.80
C ARG A 606 -28.31 14.16 9.68
N ILE A 607 -28.76 14.58 8.49
CA ILE A 607 -27.87 14.93 7.37
C ILE A 607 -27.67 16.45 7.30
N ARG A 608 -26.59 16.94 7.93
CA ARG A 608 -26.32 18.38 8.11
C ARG A 608 -25.04 18.80 7.37
N ALA A 609 -25.06 19.93 6.68
CA ALA A 609 -23.89 20.42 5.95
C ALA A 609 -22.77 20.86 6.89
N GLU A 610 -23.15 21.43 8.03
CA GLU A 610 -22.27 22.09 8.99
C GLU A 610 -21.41 21.10 9.75
N THR A 611 -21.98 19.97 10.20
CA THR A 611 -21.23 18.92 10.91
C THR A 611 -20.36 18.11 9.93
N ILE A 612 -20.85 17.80 8.72
CA ILE A 612 -20.07 17.14 7.65
C ILE A 612 -18.88 18.01 7.19
N ALA A 613 -19.05 19.33 7.13
CA ALA A 613 -17.96 20.28 6.87
C ALA A 613 -16.99 20.42 8.06
N ALA A 614 -17.51 20.41 9.30
CA ALA A 614 -16.67 20.41 10.49
C ALA A 614 -15.83 19.15 10.65
N GLU A 615 -16.35 17.98 10.23
CA GLU A 615 -15.65 16.70 10.22
C GLU A 615 -14.40 16.71 9.32
N ASP A 616 -14.43 17.43 8.18
CA ASP A 616 -13.21 17.68 7.39
C ASP A 616 -12.14 18.40 8.24
N VAL A 617 -12.53 19.47 8.95
CA VAL A 617 -11.63 20.28 9.77
C VAL A 617 -11.11 19.49 10.98
N LEU A 618 -11.97 18.77 11.69
CA LEU A 618 -11.62 17.98 12.86
C LEU A 618 -10.71 16.80 12.52
N HIS A 619 -10.80 16.22 11.31
CA HIS A 619 -9.80 15.27 10.85
C HIS A 619 -8.41 15.91 10.64
N ASP A 620 -8.34 17.12 10.08
CA ASP A 620 -7.06 17.80 9.78
C ASP A 620 -6.37 18.35 11.03
N LEU A 621 -7.17 18.82 12.00
CA LEU A 621 -6.72 19.15 13.36
C LEU A 621 -6.21 17.93 14.13
N GLY A 622 -6.67 16.72 13.79
CA GLY A 622 -6.41 15.51 14.58
C GLY A 622 -7.34 15.36 15.79
N ALA A 623 -8.52 15.99 15.77
CA ALA A 623 -9.57 15.78 16.76
C ALA A 623 -10.40 14.51 16.50
N ILE A 624 -10.47 14.05 15.24
CA ILE A 624 -11.01 12.71 14.89
C ILE A 624 -9.87 11.78 14.50
N SER A 625 -9.79 10.66 15.22
CA SER A 625 -8.58 9.83 15.34
C SER A 625 -8.49 8.67 14.36
N MET A 626 -9.62 8.22 13.82
CA MET A 626 -9.71 7.00 13.00
C MET A 626 -10.63 7.19 11.78
N MET A 627 -10.44 6.33 10.77
CA MET A 627 -11.25 6.21 9.55
C MET A 627 -11.66 4.74 9.37
N SER A 628 -12.94 4.48 9.09
CA SER A 628 -13.52 3.15 8.84
C SER A 628 -14.55 3.21 7.72
N SER A 629 -15.13 2.08 7.28
CA SER A 629 -16.09 2.11 6.17
C SER A 629 -17.54 2.36 6.58
N ASP A 630 -18.10 1.54 7.48
CA ASP A 630 -19.55 1.21 7.61
C ASP A 630 -20.07 0.27 6.49
N SER A 631 -19.31 -0.78 6.19
CA SER A 631 -19.43 -1.59 4.96
C SER A 631 -20.86 -2.04 4.57
N GLN A 632 -21.43 -1.41 3.53
CA GLN A 632 -22.80 -1.62 3.03
C GLN A 632 -23.94 -1.23 3.99
N ALA A 633 -23.63 -0.54 5.10
CA ALA A 633 -24.56 0.00 6.09
C ALA A 633 -24.32 1.51 6.27
N MET A 634 -24.51 2.29 5.21
CA MET A 634 -24.01 3.67 5.08
C MET A 634 -22.47 3.79 4.92
N GLY A 635 -21.83 2.87 4.18
CA GLY A 635 -20.37 2.84 4.05
C GLY A 635 -19.77 1.91 2.98
N ARG A 636 -18.49 2.11 2.65
CA ARG A 636 -17.81 1.48 1.49
C ARG A 636 -16.49 0.80 1.85
N CYS A 637 -16.48 -0.52 2.07
CA CYS A 637 -15.31 -1.30 2.53
C CYS A 637 -14.03 -1.18 1.67
N GLY A 638 -14.17 -0.95 0.36
CA GLY A 638 -13.03 -0.74 -0.54
C GLY A 638 -12.39 0.66 -0.45
N GLU A 639 -13.05 1.65 0.18
CA GLU A 639 -12.69 3.06 0.03
C GLU A 639 -12.04 3.73 1.27
N VAL A 640 -11.81 3.02 2.39
CA VAL A 640 -11.26 3.62 3.64
C VAL A 640 -9.94 4.35 3.40
N ILE A 641 -9.02 3.73 2.66
CA ILE A 641 -7.70 4.32 2.33
C ILE A 641 -7.87 5.48 1.35
N LEU A 642 -8.66 5.30 0.29
CA LEU A 642 -8.98 6.31 -0.73
C LEU A 642 -9.53 7.60 -0.09
N ARG A 643 -10.57 7.46 0.73
CA ARG A 643 -11.30 8.54 1.38
C ARG A 643 -10.43 9.29 2.40
N THR A 644 -9.57 8.57 3.11
CA THR A 644 -8.53 9.18 3.96
C THR A 644 -7.67 10.17 3.16
N TRP A 645 -7.18 9.75 1.98
CA TRP A 645 -6.32 10.60 1.15
C TRP A 645 -7.09 11.70 0.41
N ASN A 646 -8.36 11.49 0.06
CA ASN A 646 -9.22 12.54 -0.46
C ASN A 646 -9.46 13.66 0.58
N THR A 647 -9.72 13.33 1.85
CA THR A 647 -9.87 14.34 2.92
C THR A 647 -8.55 15.06 3.21
N ALA A 648 -7.43 14.34 3.29
CA ALA A 648 -6.10 14.97 3.45
C ALA A 648 -5.79 15.96 2.31
N HIS A 649 -6.11 15.59 1.07
CA HIS A 649 -5.94 16.46 -0.09
C HIS A 649 -6.86 17.69 -0.05
N LYS A 650 -8.18 17.51 0.17
CA LYS A 650 -9.12 18.64 0.21
C LYS A 650 -8.73 19.66 1.28
N ASN A 651 -8.38 19.18 2.48
CA ASN A 651 -7.92 20.06 3.54
C ASN A 651 -6.62 20.79 3.18
N LYS A 652 -5.69 20.16 2.46
CA LYS A 652 -4.54 20.90 1.92
C LYS A 652 -4.96 22.02 0.96
N VAL A 653 -5.87 21.73 0.02
CA VAL A 653 -6.31 22.71 -0.99
C VAL A 653 -7.04 23.88 -0.36
N GLN A 654 -7.93 23.64 0.61
CA GLN A 654 -8.75 24.70 1.22
C GLN A 654 -8.08 25.40 2.42
N ARG A 655 -7.25 24.69 3.21
CA ARG A 655 -6.68 25.18 4.47
C ARG A 655 -5.17 25.41 4.41
N GLY A 656 -4.52 25.02 3.31
CA GLY A 656 -3.08 25.18 3.12
C GLY A 656 -2.23 24.11 3.80
N THR A 657 -0.97 24.44 4.06
CA THR A 657 0.00 23.54 4.74
C THR A 657 -0.30 23.50 6.24
N LEU A 658 -0.12 22.36 6.91
CA LEU A 658 -0.20 22.32 8.38
C LEU A 658 0.95 23.10 9.00
N LYS A 659 0.74 23.65 10.20
CA LYS A 659 1.74 24.44 10.93
C LYS A 659 3.03 23.66 11.17
N GLU A 660 2.90 22.36 11.40
CA GLU A 660 3.98 21.40 11.62
C GLU A 660 4.76 21.05 10.33
N ASP A 661 4.17 21.34 9.16
CA ASP A 661 4.77 21.16 7.83
C ASP A 661 5.26 22.49 7.21
N GLU A 662 5.01 23.64 7.84
CA GLU A 662 5.43 24.97 7.37
C GLU A 662 6.95 25.05 7.10
N GLY A 663 7.33 25.62 5.96
CA GLY A 663 8.73 25.75 5.54
C GLY A 663 9.43 24.44 5.17
N THR A 664 8.84 23.26 5.41
CA THR A 664 9.46 21.96 5.10
C THR A 664 9.51 21.65 3.60
N GLY A 665 8.61 22.26 2.83
CA GLY A 665 8.40 21.98 1.39
C GLY A 665 7.72 20.65 1.10
N ALA A 666 7.03 20.07 2.10
CA ALA A 666 6.35 18.77 2.05
C ALA A 666 5.13 18.77 3.00
N ASP A 667 4.41 17.65 3.07
CA ASP A 667 3.22 17.42 3.90
C ASP A 667 3.43 16.22 4.84
N ASN A 668 4.66 16.00 5.33
CA ASN A 668 5.04 14.81 6.08
C ASN A 668 4.21 14.63 7.36
N PHE A 669 3.95 15.71 8.09
CA PHE A 669 3.17 15.67 9.32
C PHE A 669 1.68 15.41 9.03
N ARG A 670 1.10 16.05 8.01
CA ARG A 670 -0.26 15.71 7.54
C ARG A 670 -0.34 14.25 7.11
N VAL A 671 0.62 13.75 6.34
CA VAL A 671 0.62 12.34 5.88
C VAL A 671 0.74 11.36 7.05
N LYS A 672 1.57 11.65 8.08
CA LYS A 672 1.63 10.86 9.33
C LYS A 672 0.31 10.92 10.11
N ARG A 673 -0.30 12.11 10.24
CA ARG A 673 -1.63 12.29 10.87
C ARG A 673 -2.71 11.45 10.18
N TYR A 674 -2.71 11.38 8.86
CA TYR A 674 -3.75 10.67 8.11
C TYR A 674 -3.49 9.17 7.93
N VAL A 675 -2.26 8.70 7.69
CA VAL A 675 -1.97 7.25 7.64
C VAL A 675 -2.31 6.57 8.97
N SER A 676 -2.10 7.27 10.10
CA SER A 676 -2.45 6.76 11.43
C SER A 676 -3.93 6.39 11.58
N LYS A 677 -4.83 7.09 10.86
CA LYS A 677 -6.29 6.94 11.01
C LYS A 677 -6.82 5.57 10.56
N TYR A 678 -6.14 4.88 9.64
CA TYR A 678 -6.53 3.55 9.16
C TYR A 678 -5.50 2.45 9.45
N THR A 679 -4.45 2.77 10.24
CA THR A 679 -3.36 1.81 10.57
C THR A 679 -3.21 1.66 12.08
N VAL A 680 -2.43 2.53 12.73
CA VAL A 680 -2.07 2.36 14.15
C VAL A 680 -3.21 2.74 15.09
N ASN A 681 -4.01 3.77 14.79
CA ASN A 681 -5.06 4.23 15.71
C ASN A 681 -6.19 3.21 15.87
N PRO A 682 -6.75 2.62 14.80
CA PRO A 682 -7.69 1.51 14.94
C PRO A 682 -7.06 0.30 15.65
N ALA A 683 -5.78 0.00 15.38
CA ALA A 683 -5.12 -1.14 16.02
C ALA A 683 -4.94 -0.92 17.53
N VAL A 684 -4.55 0.27 17.97
CA VAL A 684 -4.46 0.64 19.40
C VAL A 684 -5.85 0.65 20.04
N ALA A 685 -6.83 1.32 19.43
CA ALA A 685 -8.19 1.43 19.96
C ALA A 685 -8.89 0.08 20.18
N GLN A 686 -8.49 -0.95 19.44
CA GLN A 686 -9.08 -2.30 19.47
C GLN A 686 -8.14 -3.35 20.09
N GLY A 687 -7.05 -2.94 20.76
CA GLY A 687 -6.11 -3.85 21.44
C GLY A 687 -5.24 -4.74 20.53
N MET A 688 -5.34 -4.58 19.20
CA MET A 688 -4.61 -5.34 18.17
C MET A 688 -3.22 -4.75 17.85
N GLY A 689 -2.96 -3.52 18.28
CA GLY A 689 -1.77 -2.72 17.96
C GLY A 689 -0.43 -3.28 18.44
N HIS A 690 -0.46 -4.41 19.15
CA HIS A 690 0.71 -5.17 19.56
C HIS A 690 1.20 -6.19 18.51
N LEU A 691 0.37 -6.54 17.51
CA LEU A 691 0.74 -7.42 16.38
C LEU A 691 0.69 -6.72 15.01
N ILE A 692 -0.16 -5.69 14.85
CA ILE A 692 -0.46 -5.08 13.55
C ILE A 692 -0.52 -3.53 13.62
N GLY A 693 -0.81 -2.88 12.50
CA GLY A 693 -1.13 -1.45 12.41
C GLY A 693 0.06 -0.51 12.15
N SER A 694 1.28 -1.02 11.95
CA SER A 694 2.45 -0.20 11.56
C SER A 694 3.62 -1.07 11.09
N ILE A 695 4.54 -0.48 10.32
CA ILE A 695 5.80 -1.11 9.90
C ILE A 695 6.82 -0.95 11.03
N GLN A 696 6.80 -1.89 11.98
CA GLN A 696 7.71 -1.93 13.14
C GLN A 696 8.20 -3.35 13.40
N VAL A 697 9.44 -3.48 13.89
CA VAL A 697 10.01 -4.78 14.28
C VAL A 697 9.19 -5.44 15.39
N GLY A 698 8.95 -6.74 15.28
CA GLY A 698 8.10 -7.54 16.18
C GLY A 698 6.62 -7.59 15.78
N LYS A 699 6.18 -6.82 14.77
CA LYS A 699 4.82 -6.91 14.20
C LYS A 699 4.75 -7.85 13.01
N LEU A 700 3.55 -8.33 12.67
CA LEU A 700 3.34 -9.10 11.45
C LEU A 700 3.78 -8.31 10.21
N ALA A 701 4.35 -9.02 9.24
CA ALA A 701 4.62 -8.50 7.91
C ALA A 701 3.33 -8.44 7.06
N ASP A 702 2.34 -7.70 7.56
CA ASP A 702 1.13 -7.28 6.85
C ASP A 702 1.42 -5.94 6.15
N LEU A 703 1.91 -6.02 4.91
CA LEU A 703 2.49 -4.91 4.14
C LEU A 703 1.75 -4.68 2.83
N VAL A 704 1.68 -3.43 2.37
CA VAL A 704 1.06 -3.07 1.09
C VAL A 704 2.07 -2.31 0.24
N VAL A 705 2.25 -2.78 -1.00
CA VAL A 705 3.17 -2.21 -1.99
C VAL A 705 2.38 -1.33 -2.96
N TRP A 706 2.80 -0.08 -3.10
CA TRP A 706 2.17 0.90 -3.97
C TRP A 706 3.17 1.42 -5.02
N ASP A 707 2.77 1.40 -6.28
CA ASP A 707 3.33 2.33 -7.26
C ASP A 707 2.92 3.77 -6.88
N PRO A 708 3.84 4.75 -6.79
CA PRO A 708 3.53 6.10 -6.32
C PRO A 708 2.39 6.78 -7.07
N ALA A 709 2.23 6.48 -8.37
CA ALA A 709 1.14 6.98 -9.20
C ALA A 709 -0.24 6.45 -8.80
N TRP A 710 -0.31 5.24 -8.21
CA TRP A 710 -1.53 4.54 -7.80
C TRP A 710 -1.76 4.57 -6.28
N PHE A 711 -0.84 5.17 -5.52
CA PHE A 711 -0.94 5.28 -4.06
C PHE A 711 -2.30 5.81 -3.61
N GLY A 712 -2.94 5.09 -2.68
CA GLY A 712 -4.26 5.41 -2.16
C GLY A 712 -5.45 4.94 -3.02
N THR A 713 -5.23 4.27 -4.15
CA THR A 713 -6.31 3.68 -4.98
C THR A 713 -6.21 2.17 -5.11
N LYS A 714 -5.20 1.69 -5.83
CA LYS A 714 -5.01 0.29 -6.22
C LYS A 714 -3.57 -0.11 -5.89
N PRO A 715 -3.33 -0.88 -4.81
CA PRO A 715 -2.00 -1.37 -4.51
C PRO A 715 -1.54 -2.37 -5.57
N SER A 716 -0.22 -2.46 -5.75
CA SER A 716 0.43 -3.37 -6.71
C SER A 716 0.42 -4.80 -6.17
N LEU A 717 0.69 -4.97 -4.86
CA LEU A 717 0.44 -6.21 -4.13
C LEU A 717 0.22 -5.98 -2.62
N VAL A 718 -0.40 -6.96 -1.96
CA VAL A 718 -0.67 -7.02 -0.52
C VAL A 718 -0.06 -8.29 0.05
N VAL A 719 0.67 -8.16 1.15
CA VAL A 719 1.34 -9.23 1.89
C VAL A 719 0.57 -9.48 3.19
N LYS A 720 0.40 -10.75 3.57
CA LYS A 720 -0.11 -11.19 4.88
C LYS A 720 0.92 -12.08 5.54
N SER A 721 1.43 -11.66 6.71
CA SER A 721 2.52 -12.31 7.45
C SER A 721 3.65 -12.82 6.54
N GLY A 722 4.20 -11.94 5.71
CA GLY A 722 5.33 -12.26 4.83
C GLY A 722 5.00 -12.97 3.52
N LEU A 723 3.80 -13.53 3.34
CA LEU A 723 3.39 -14.19 2.10
C LEU A 723 2.41 -13.32 1.29
N ILE A 724 2.58 -13.28 -0.04
CA ILE A 724 1.72 -12.45 -0.90
C ILE A 724 0.30 -13.01 -0.93
N ALA A 725 -0.67 -12.15 -0.59
CA ALA A 725 -2.08 -12.49 -0.44
C ALA A 725 -2.96 -12.05 -1.62
N TYR A 726 -2.66 -10.89 -2.19
CA TYR A 726 -3.36 -10.32 -3.34
C TYR A 726 -2.37 -9.53 -4.21
N ALA A 727 -2.54 -9.53 -5.53
CA ALA A 727 -1.70 -8.74 -6.44
C ALA A 727 -2.43 -8.31 -7.71
N GLN A 728 -1.99 -7.22 -8.32
CA GLN A 728 -2.32 -6.89 -9.70
C GLN A 728 -1.62 -7.89 -10.62
N MET A 729 -2.37 -8.75 -11.29
CA MET A 729 -1.85 -9.90 -12.03
C MET A 729 -2.52 -10.03 -13.40
N GLY A 730 -1.68 -10.21 -14.42
CA GLY A 730 -2.05 -10.38 -15.83
C GLY A 730 -2.76 -11.70 -16.17
N ASP A 731 -2.81 -12.00 -17.47
CA ASP A 731 -3.27 -13.28 -18.03
C ASP A 731 -2.45 -14.46 -17.45
N PRO A 732 -3.05 -15.39 -16.69
CA PRO A 732 -2.33 -16.51 -16.07
C PRO A 732 -1.72 -17.54 -17.05
N ASN A 733 -2.04 -17.47 -18.35
CA ASN A 733 -1.41 -18.29 -19.39
C ASN A 733 -0.17 -17.62 -20.01
N ALA A 734 0.04 -16.33 -19.80
CA ALA A 734 1.03 -15.57 -20.55
C ALA A 734 2.48 -15.92 -20.21
N SER A 735 3.38 -15.61 -21.14
CA SER A 735 4.83 -15.76 -20.98
C SER A 735 5.43 -14.89 -19.86
N ILE A 736 4.77 -13.78 -19.50
CA ILE A 736 5.15 -12.87 -18.41
C ILE A 736 3.89 -12.31 -17.69
N PRO A 737 3.95 -12.03 -16.37
CA PRO A 737 2.78 -11.70 -15.54
C PRO A 737 2.15 -10.32 -15.80
N THR A 738 2.75 -9.52 -16.67
CA THR A 738 2.33 -8.14 -17.03
C THR A 738 1.46 -8.06 -18.28
N VAL A 739 1.11 -9.20 -18.89
CA VAL A 739 0.22 -9.28 -20.06
C VAL A 739 -1.23 -9.03 -19.65
N GLN A 740 -1.94 -8.17 -20.39
CA GLN A 740 -3.32 -7.79 -20.11
C GLN A 740 -4.34 -8.93 -20.31
N PRO A 741 -5.42 -9.02 -19.51
CA PRO A 741 -5.82 -8.08 -18.45
C PRO A 741 -5.05 -8.23 -17.14
N ILE A 742 -4.52 -7.11 -16.66
CA ILE A 742 -4.06 -6.97 -15.27
C ILE A 742 -5.27 -6.61 -14.40
N ILE A 743 -5.58 -7.46 -13.43
CA ILE A 743 -6.63 -7.24 -12.41
C ILE A 743 -6.14 -7.69 -11.03
N ALA A 744 -6.79 -7.24 -9.97
CA ALA A 744 -6.49 -7.69 -8.61
C ALA A 744 -6.96 -9.15 -8.41
N ARG A 745 -6.03 -10.06 -8.14
CA ARG A 745 -6.31 -11.51 -7.96
C ARG A 745 -5.78 -12.03 -6.61
N PRO A 746 -6.45 -13.02 -5.99
CA PRO A 746 -5.90 -13.74 -4.84
C PRO A 746 -4.64 -14.52 -5.24
N MET A 747 -3.65 -14.50 -4.35
CA MET A 747 -2.37 -15.19 -4.49
C MET A 747 -2.34 -16.43 -3.58
N PHE A 748 -1.17 -16.83 -3.07
CA PHE A 748 -1.02 -18.08 -2.30
C PHE A 748 -1.33 -17.96 -0.79
N ALA A 749 -1.15 -16.78 -0.16
CA ALA A 749 -1.42 -16.64 1.28
C ALA A 749 -2.85 -17.05 1.74
N PRO A 750 -3.95 -16.79 1.00
CA PRO A 750 -5.28 -17.25 1.37
C PRO A 750 -5.41 -18.78 1.48
N MET A 751 -4.50 -19.54 0.87
CA MET A 751 -4.44 -21.01 0.97
C MET A 751 -3.71 -21.48 2.25
N VAL A 752 -3.13 -20.56 3.02
CA VAL A 752 -2.35 -20.81 4.24
C VAL A 752 -2.96 -20.02 5.41
N PRO A 753 -3.94 -20.57 6.14
CA PRO A 753 -4.68 -19.85 7.19
C PRO A 753 -3.78 -19.13 8.23
N GLN A 754 -2.57 -19.65 8.48
CA GLN A 754 -1.64 -19.10 9.45
C GLN A 754 -1.03 -17.75 9.06
N THR A 755 -1.22 -17.27 7.82
CA THR A 755 -0.83 -15.89 7.44
C THR A 755 -1.75 -14.82 8.03
N SER A 756 -2.85 -15.23 8.68
CA SER A 756 -3.88 -14.37 9.24
C SER A 756 -4.21 -14.73 10.70
N ILE A 757 -5.00 -13.87 11.34
CA ILE A 757 -5.42 -14.00 12.76
C ILE A 757 -6.95 -13.91 12.86
N LEU A 758 -7.54 -14.69 13.78
CA LEU A 758 -8.85 -14.43 14.35
C LEU A 758 -8.66 -13.78 15.73
N PHE A 759 -9.00 -12.50 15.85
CA PHE A 759 -8.91 -11.74 17.09
C PHE A 759 -10.15 -11.99 17.95
N VAL A 760 -9.91 -12.42 19.19
CA VAL A 760 -10.94 -12.79 20.16
C VAL A 760 -10.64 -12.15 21.53
N SER A 761 -11.49 -12.37 22.53
CA SER A 761 -11.16 -11.99 23.92
C SER A 761 -10.22 -13.01 24.60
N GLU A 762 -9.40 -12.54 25.52
CA GLU A 762 -8.62 -13.41 26.42
C GLU A 762 -9.53 -14.36 27.22
N ALA A 763 -10.73 -13.91 27.60
CA ALA A 763 -11.73 -14.73 28.28
C ALA A 763 -12.17 -15.96 27.45
N SER A 764 -12.21 -15.85 26.12
CA SER A 764 -12.58 -16.97 25.24
C SER A 764 -11.47 -18.01 25.07
N ILE A 765 -10.20 -17.59 25.18
CA ILE A 765 -9.01 -18.44 25.14
C ILE A 765 -8.82 -19.13 26.48
N SER A 766 -8.76 -18.37 27.58
CA SER A 766 -8.53 -18.88 28.94
C SER A 766 -9.65 -19.80 29.47
N SER A 767 -10.91 -19.61 29.05
CA SER A 767 -12.01 -20.56 29.30
C SER A 767 -11.95 -21.83 28.43
N GLY A 768 -11.00 -21.90 27.49
CA GLY A 768 -10.90 -22.96 26.50
C GLY A 768 -12.12 -23.04 25.60
N THR A 769 -12.84 -21.93 25.37
CA THR A 769 -14.10 -21.93 24.61
C THR A 769 -13.83 -21.90 23.11
N VAL A 770 -13.02 -20.94 22.64
CA VAL A 770 -12.67 -20.82 21.21
C VAL A 770 -11.89 -22.02 20.69
N GLY A 771 -11.04 -22.65 21.52
CA GLY A 771 -10.29 -23.86 21.16
C GLY A 771 -11.17 -25.08 20.82
N LYS A 772 -12.47 -25.06 21.14
CA LYS A 772 -13.43 -26.11 20.78
C LYS A 772 -14.02 -25.93 19.37
N TYR A 773 -13.70 -24.84 18.67
CA TYR A 773 -14.35 -24.49 17.39
C TYR A 773 -13.67 -25.06 16.15
N GLY A 774 -12.45 -25.61 16.27
CA GLY A 774 -11.73 -26.22 15.13
C GLY A 774 -11.27 -25.23 14.07
N LEU A 775 -11.01 -23.98 14.46
CA LEU A 775 -10.48 -22.92 13.59
C LEU A 775 -9.09 -23.32 13.07
N ARG A 776 -8.78 -23.00 11.81
CA ARG A 776 -7.46 -23.27 11.21
C ARG A 776 -6.50 -22.11 11.44
N LYS A 777 -6.97 -20.85 11.38
CA LYS A 777 -6.16 -19.64 11.59
C LYS A 777 -5.55 -19.59 13.00
N ARG A 778 -4.50 -18.77 13.16
CA ARG A 778 -4.04 -18.33 14.49
C ARG A 778 -5.17 -17.60 15.21
N VAL A 779 -5.28 -17.81 16.52
CA VAL A 779 -6.26 -17.16 17.39
C VAL A 779 -5.50 -16.36 18.43
N GLU A 780 -5.74 -15.05 18.51
CA GLU A 780 -4.99 -14.12 19.36
C GLU A 780 -5.96 -13.25 20.18
N ALA A 781 -5.57 -12.91 21.40
CA ALA A 781 -6.36 -12.03 22.26
C ALA A 781 -6.16 -10.54 21.90
N VAL A 782 -7.24 -9.77 21.88
CA VAL A 782 -7.16 -8.32 22.10
C VAL A 782 -6.77 -8.03 23.55
N LYS A 783 -6.02 -6.95 23.79
CA LYS A 783 -5.58 -6.53 25.13
C LYS A 783 -5.24 -5.04 25.20
N ASN A 784 -5.27 -4.47 26.40
CA ASN A 784 -5.11 -3.04 26.66
C ASN A 784 -6.19 -2.18 25.96
N CYS A 785 -7.45 -2.62 26.04
CA CYS A 785 -8.60 -1.89 25.47
C CYS A 785 -9.16 -0.83 26.44
N ARG A 786 -8.86 -0.95 27.74
CA ARG A 786 -9.50 -0.17 28.83
C ARG A 786 -8.57 0.83 29.53
N ASN A 787 -7.28 0.79 29.23
CA ASN A 787 -6.22 1.61 29.84
C ASN A 787 -5.58 2.58 28.83
N ILE A 788 -6.33 2.96 27.79
CA ILE A 788 -5.97 3.89 26.72
C ILE A 788 -6.93 5.09 26.70
N SER A 789 -6.57 6.13 25.97
CA SER A 789 -7.26 7.41 25.92
C SER A 789 -7.11 8.08 24.55
N LYS A 790 -7.77 9.22 24.36
CA LYS A 790 -7.55 10.09 23.20
C LYS A 790 -6.07 10.43 22.98
N LYS A 791 -5.26 10.51 24.05
CA LYS A 791 -3.81 10.81 24.00
C LYS A 791 -2.96 9.69 23.39
N ASP A 792 -3.48 8.48 23.33
CA ASP A 792 -2.81 7.31 22.78
C ASP A 792 -3.05 7.17 21.25
N MET A 793 -3.93 8.02 20.70
CA MET A 793 -4.20 8.12 19.26
C MET A 793 -3.10 8.92 18.58
N GLN A 794 -2.19 8.22 17.91
CA GLN A 794 -0.99 8.76 17.29
C GLN A 794 -1.34 9.88 16.30
N PHE A 795 -0.68 11.04 16.45
CA PHE A 795 -0.91 12.29 15.70
C PHE A 795 -2.35 12.86 15.74
N ASN A 796 -3.25 12.28 16.53
CA ASN A 796 -4.68 12.57 16.51
C ASN A 796 -5.27 12.56 17.94
N ASP A 797 -4.59 13.26 18.82
CA ASP A 797 -4.80 13.36 20.27
C ASP A 797 -5.50 14.67 20.70
N ILE A 798 -5.84 15.54 19.76
CA ILE A 798 -6.38 16.87 20.04
C ILE A 798 -7.81 16.77 20.60
N MET A 799 -8.06 17.50 21.68
CA MET A 799 -9.36 17.61 22.36
C MET A 799 -9.74 19.11 22.39
N PRO A 800 -10.25 19.66 21.28
CA PRO A 800 -10.71 21.05 21.27
C PRO A 800 -11.98 21.15 22.11
N LYS A 801 -12.22 22.27 22.78
CA LYS A 801 -13.53 22.51 23.41
C LYS A 801 -14.57 22.71 22.31
N MET A 802 -15.64 21.95 22.34
CA MET A 802 -16.67 21.96 21.32
C MET A 802 -17.87 22.84 21.68
N LYS A 803 -18.57 23.31 20.64
CA LYS A 803 -19.91 23.91 20.71
C LYS A 803 -20.61 23.68 19.38
N VAL A 804 -21.90 23.33 19.43
CA VAL A 804 -22.77 23.22 18.26
C VAL A 804 -23.97 24.15 18.49
N ASP A 805 -24.33 24.97 17.49
CA ASP A 805 -25.55 25.78 17.55
C ASP A 805 -26.78 24.86 17.33
N PRO A 806 -27.73 24.77 18.26
CA PRO A 806 -28.83 23.80 18.17
C PRO A 806 -29.88 24.15 17.11
N GLU A 807 -29.88 25.38 16.58
CA GLU A 807 -30.80 25.82 15.51
C GLU A 807 -30.13 25.89 14.14
N LYS A 808 -28.81 26.16 14.11
CA LYS A 808 -28.04 26.41 12.86
C LYS A 808 -26.97 25.35 12.58
N TYR A 809 -26.77 24.41 13.48
CA TYR A 809 -25.77 23.33 13.45
C TYR A 809 -24.30 23.77 13.30
N VAL A 810 -24.03 25.08 13.38
CA VAL A 810 -22.69 25.68 13.30
C VAL A 810 -21.80 25.11 14.40
N VAL A 811 -20.73 24.44 13.99
CA VAL A 811 -19.75 23.83 14.89
C VAL A 811 -18.59 24.79 15.16
N GLU A 812 -18.27 25.00 16.42
CA GLU A 812 -17.09 25.71 16.90
C GLU A 812 -16.16 24.75 17.65
N ALA A 813 -14.85 24.85 17.37
CA ALA A 813 -13.78 24.16 18.09
C ALA A 813 -12.84 25.23 18.68
N ASP A 814 -12.67 25.25 20.00
CA ASP A 814 -11.97 26.30 20.75
C ASP A 814 -12.44 27.74 20.41
N GLY A 815 -13.72 27.88 20.05
CA GLY A 815 -14.33 29.15 19.62
C GLY A 815 -14.08 29.53 18.15
N MET A 816 -13.41 28.67 17.37
CA MET A 816 -13.22 28.84 15.92
C MET A 816 -14.25 28.03 15.14
N VAL A 817 -15.01 28.68 14.25
CA VAL A 817 -16.01 28.02 13.40
C VAL A 817 -15.33 27.02 12.44
N CYS A 818 -15.77 25.77 12.50
CA CYS A 818 -15.26 24.68 11.68
C CYS A 818 -16.06 24.56 10.38
N THR A 819 -15.71 25.37 9.37
CA THR A 819 -16.30 25.33 8.03
C THR A 819 -15.32 24.84 6.97
N ALA A 820 -15.86 24.23 5.91
CA ALA A 820 -15.17 23.78 4.70
C ALA A 820 -16.17 23.76 3.54
N GLU A 821 -15.84 24.39 2.41
CA GLU A 821 -16.71 24.41 1.22
C GLU A 821 -16.83 23.00 0.59
N PRO A 822 -17.95 22.62 -0.04
CA PRO A 822 -18.06 21.34 -0.74
C PRO A 822 -17.09 21.27 -1.93
N ALA A 823 -16.30 20.20 -2.02
CA ALA A 823 -15.42 20.01 -3.17
C ALA A 823 -16.21 19.68 -4.44
N GLU A 824 -15.86 20.32 -5.56
CA GLU A 824 -16.48 20.08 -6.88
C GLU A 824 -15.92 18.83 -7.58
N SER A 825 -14.66 18.49 -7.29
CA SER A 825 -13.97 17.31 -7.81
C SER A 825 -12.94 16.82 -6.80
N LEU A 826 -12.48 15.58 -6.97
CA LEU A 826 -11.45 14.96 -6.14
C LEU A 826 -10.43 14.21 -7.02
N PRO A 827 -9.15 14.17 -6.63
CA PRO A 827 -8.16 13.26 -7.22
C PRO A 827 -8.52 11.81 -6.89
N LEU A 828 -7.73 10.86 -7.40
CA LEU A 828 -7.89 9.43 -7.12
C LEU A 828 -9.24 8.81 -7.58
N SER A 829 -10.00 9.54 -8.42
CA SER A 829 -11.38 9.23 -8.81
C SER A 829 -11.49 8.69 -10.25
N GLN A 830 -12.19 9.38 -11.16
CA GLN A 830 -12.40 9.00 -12.57
C GLN A 830 -11.09 8.85 -13.39
N GLN A 831 -9.98 9.36 -12.87
CA GLN A 831 -8.64 9.12 -13.42
C GLN A 831 -8.17 7.65 -13.24
N PHE A 832 -8.74 6.92 -12.28
CA PHE A 832 -8.27 5.61 -11.80
C PHE A 832 -9.31 4.49 -11.93
N TYR A 833 -10.61 4.81 -11.81
CA TYR A 833 -11.71 3.84 -11.82
C TYR A 833 -12.52 3.90 -13.13
N VAL A 834 -13.12 2.77 -13.51
CA VAL A 834 -13.83 2.58 -14.80
C VAL A 834 -15.31 3.01 -14.72
N TYR A 835 -15.84 3.02 -13.51
CA TYR A 835 -17.18 3.42 -13.09
C TYR A 835 -17.05 4.26 -11.83
#